data_AF-A0A4U0XZ19-F1
#
_entry.id   AF-A0A4U0XZ19-F1
#
_cell.length_a   1.000
_cell.length_b   1.000
_cell.length_c   1.000
_cell.angle_alpha   90.00
_cell.angle_beta   90.00
_cell.angle_gamma   90.00
#
_symmetry.space_group_name_H-M   'P 1'
#
loop_
_entity.id
_entity.type
_entity.pdbx_description
1 polymer ?
#
loop_
_entity_poly.entity_id
_entity_poly.type
_entity_poly.pdbx_seq_one_letter_code
_entity_poly.pdbx_strand_id
1 'polypeptide(L)'
;MHTKRITIEPKLLLSVLSSVLSLMLGLALREGLNVSWWRRVLVGGKIRDLERHWSTGSSVLQAALAGKRVTYVTCGLLLVTATGIAESTLMQRSTTTKAQPLKGAIPFTMTSQLATKLPYTGWESTNGNVPVCLDPAFAGVVRAWTSNAQINSTFMGCDGTCSAIVSGAGLAADCRSSDSTITIGPNAFNKTWPVAAGNYSYPPQWSRQYTVFQTSFDLITPNNSIFFQNIVMNTLSSTAVTAGDGDCPRTFISEICTLRPAIVKYPVSISNTTLALDKTRLGQAGSLQAEKYLTMNDSDPLYTSLGGLYLALSAVYTSQASLAWNNQFGDGYMFNSSGSLVDSYYYTGASAPLDTEYTCNATLADPTADLGSSINDLMFRVAVTNSRASDRVDVQAIPTGVLNYYQSSFLFLGIAVALVWLNILIILPMFWGWWDIGRKISLIPIEVAEAFNAPVLRKETGHRDVDGLIEQVGDRAVVFRPTEQEIDHFPNSSRYEPHTNATFKQRYFFDDSYYKPGGPVFLYIGGETSGESRFSNLQTGIIQILMQATNGLGVILENRYYGESFPFETSTTDQLQFLTTEQSIADNAYFVQHASFPGVNATLTTPNAPWILYGGSLAGAQTAFSLHTYGGDGGLLWAGIGASATTKAKLAYVEWYDPIQKFAPQDCVGSINAIVDNVDLIFASGNATAIRQMKAVNYPTNTWQELLWGDLGSDDFWNFCTNVTNLNAPENITQIDYALSQYTGGEPWTNLGNYANYIKQYLIPICDGAPINSVQCFGTQNVTHYADTTNSADRSYLYSTCTEAGLYQVARQNGPSLISRVLQVNYTQQWCDWAFPAGEYNTIPSTPDLSQINKYGGYNVSAPRLAHIDGDQDVWLDICYHSNDAPKRYTPNMAEADLHPQLLIAGAGHHWDSYGILNVSAEPQFIRNAHLWEIRTVERWLREWHATQSYGQKA
;
A
#
# COMPACT_ATOMS: atom_id res chain seq x y z
N MET A 1 31.84 40.78 -27.12
CA MET A 1 30.51 41.17 -26.59
C MET A 1 30.52 40.97 -25.08
N HIS A 2 30.40 42.04 -24.30
CA HIS A 2 30.29 41.96 -22.84
C HIS A 2 28.91 41.41 -22.45
N THR A 3 28.80 40.09 -22.29
CA THR A 3 27.64 39.47 -21.65
C THR A 3 27.82 39.62 -20.13
N LYS A 4 27.05 40.55 -19.53
CA LYS A 4 26.84 40.61 -18.08
C LYS A 4 26.45 39.21 -17.59
N ARG A 5 27.21 38.64 -16.66
CA ARG A 5 26.80 37.42 -15.93
C ARG A 5 25.55 37.77 -15.13
N ILE A 6 24.38 37.38 -15.63
CA ILE A 6 23.16 37.37 -14.83
C ILE A 6 23.29 36.18 -13.88
N THR A 7 23.32 36.44 -12.58
CA THR A 7 23.57 35.45 -11.52
C THR A 7 22.34 34.60 -11.18
N ILE A 8 21.16 34.91 -11.73
CA ILE A 8 19.88 34.24 -11.42
C ILE A 8 19.34 33.58 -12.69
N GLU A 9 19.02 32.29 -12.60
CA GLU A 9 18.49 31.52 -13.71
C GLU A 9 17.08 32.02 -14.11
N PRO A 10 16.82 32.32 -15.40
CA PRO A 10 15.49 32.74 -15.87
C PRO A 10 14.36 31.75 -15.52
N LYS A 11 14.69 30.46 -15.41
CA LYS A 11 13.78 29.39 -14.96
C LYS A 11 13.25 29.64 -13.56
N LEU A 12 14.11 30.11 -12.66
CA LEU A 12 13.74 30.38 -11.27
C LEU A 12 12.74 31.55 -11.19
N LEU A 13 12.99 32.63 -11.93
CA LEU A 13 12.08 33.77 -11.99
C LEU A 13 10.70 33.39 -12.55
N LEU A 14 10.66 32.61 -13.64
CA LEU A 14 9.41 32.11 -14.22
C LEU A 14 8.65 31.18 -13.26
N SER A 15 9.35 30.30 -12.54
CA SER A 15 8.74 29.42 -11.55
C SER A 15 8.12 30.18 -10.37
N VAL A 16 8.80 31.23 -9.88
CA VAL A 16 8.28 32.08 -8.79
C VAL A 16 7.03 32.84 -9.26
N LEU A 17 7.07 33.45 -10.44
CA LEU A 17 5.94 34.18 -11.00
C LEU A 17 4.73 33.26 -11.24
N SER A 18 4.95 32.05 -11.75
CA SER A 18 3.92 31.03 -11.95
C SER A 18 3.26 30.60 -10.63
N SER A 19 4.08 30.40 -9.59
CA SER A 19 3.59 30.02 -8.26
C SER A 19 2.70 31.11 -7.65
N VAL A 20 3.11 32.38 -7.76
CA VAL A 20 2.30 33.53 -7.30
C VAL A 20 0.99 33.62 -8.09
N LEU A 21 1.04 33.41 -9.41
CA LEU A 21 -0.13 33.48 -10.28
C LEU A 21 -1.15 32.37 -9.98
N SER A 22 -0.69 31.13 -9.82
CA SER A 22 -1.52 29.99 -9.42
C SER A 22 -2.19 30.22 -8.06
N LEU A 23 -1.46 30.78 -7.09
CA LEU A 23 -2.00 31.15 -5.79
C LEU A 23 -3.11 32.21 -5.92
N MET A 24 -2.88 33.27 -6.70
CA MET A 24 -3.86 34.33 -6.92
C MET A 24 -5.12 33.84 -7.64
N LEU A 25 -4.99 32.91 -8.60
CA LEU A 25 -6.14 32.27 -9.26
C LEU A 25 -6.94 31.41 -8.28
N GLY A 26 -6.28 30.66 -7.39
CA GLY A 26 -6.94 29.89 -6.34
C GLY A 26 -7.72 30.76 -5.36
N LEU A 27 -7.14 31.89 -4.94
CA LEU A 27 -7.82 32.87 -4.07
C LEU A 27 -9.01 33.52 -4.79
N ALA A 28 -8.84 33.92 -6.05
CA ALA A 28 -9.92 34.51 -6.84
C ALA A 28 -11.08 33.52 -7.06
N LEU A 29 -10.80 32.24 -7.28
CA LEU A 29 -11.82 31.19 -7.37
C LEU A 29 -12.61 31.04 -6.07
N ARG A 30 -11.91 31.05 -4.92
CA ARG A 30 -12.54 30.96 -3.59
C ARG A 30 -13.48 32.13 -3.31
N GLU A 31 -13.04 33.35 -3.60
CA GLU A 31 -13.89 34.53 -3.40
C GLU A 31 -15.07 34.55 -4.39
N GLY A 32 -14.84 34.16 -5.64
CA GLY A 32 -15.91 34.00 -6.63
C GLY A 32 -16.94 32.93 -6.20
N LEU A 33 -16.49 31.85 -5.56
CA LEU A 33 -17.39 30.83 -5.01
C LEU A 33 -18.28 31.41 -3.93
N ASN A 34 -17.72 32.14 -2.95
CA ASN A 34 -18.48 32.79 -1.89
C ASN A 34 -19.57 33.71 -2.47
N VAL A 35 -19.20 34.61 -3.40
CA VAL A 35 -20.13 35.53 -4.06
C VAL A 35 -21.24 34.77 -4.78
N SER A 36 -20.89 33.76 -5.56
CA SER A 36 -21.85 32.97 -6.33
C SER A 36 -22.82 32.17 -5.43
N TRP A 37 -22.36 31.70 -4.27
CA TRP A 37 -23.17 30.97 -3.29
C TRP A 37 -24.19 31.92 -2.64
N TRP A 38 -23.75 33.07 -2.14
CA TRP A 38 -24.63 34.06 -1.50
C TRP A 38 -25.65 34.66 -2.46
N ARG A 39 -25.29 34.87 -3.73
CA ARG A 39 -26.25 35.27 -4.75
C ARG A 39 -27.37 34.26 -4.92
N ARG A 40 -27.08 32.95 -4.83
CA ARG A 40 -28.13 31.90 -4.87
C ARG A 40 -29.00 31.93 -3.62
N VAL A 41 -28.44 32.24 -2.45
CA VAL A 41 -29.22 32.43 -1.22
C VAL A 41 -30.20 33.60 -1.38
N LEU A 42 -29.75 34.74 -1.92
CA LEU A 42 -30.60 35.93 -2.12
C LEU A 42 -31.78 35.69 -3.07
N VAL A 43 -31.63 34.80 -4.05
CA VAL A 43 -32.69 34.45 -5.01
C VAL A 43 -33.59 33.31 -4.49
N GLY A 44 -33.35 32.79 -3.28
CA GLY A 44 -34.16 31.74 -2.66
C GLY A 44 -33.82 30.32 -3.10
N GLY A 45 -32.53 30.01 -3.28
CA GLY A 45 -32.06 28.67 -3.64
C GLY A 45 -32.36 27.60 -2.58
N LYS A 46 -32.60 26.34 -3.02
CA LYS A 46 -32.80 25.20 -2.11
C LYS A 46 -31.49 24.81 -1.44
N ILE A 47 -31.55 24.35 -0.18
CA ILE A 47 -30.38 23.90 0.60
C ILE A 47 -29.56 22.85 -0.15
N ARG A 48 -30.24 21.85 -0.74
CA ARG A 48 -29.58 20.82 -1.55
C ARG A 48 -28.77 21.41 -2.71
N ASP A 49 -29.26 22.46 -3.35
CA ASP A 49 -28.58 23.08 -4.49
C ASP A 49 -27.42 23.97 -4.02
N LEU A 50 -27.54 24.59 -2.84
CA LEU A 50 -26.46 25.36 -2.18
C LEU A 50 -25.31 24.45 -1.74
N GLU A 51 -25.63 23.33 -1.08
CA GLU A 51 -24.63 22.33 -0.67
C GLU A 51 -23.91 21.74 -1.87
N ARG A 52 -24.66 21.46 -2.93
CA ARG A 52 -24.11 20.91 -4.17
C ARG A 52 -23.22 21.90 -4.93
N HIS A 53 -23.61 23.18 -4.91
CA HIS A 53 -22.82 24.27 -5.48
C HIS A 53 -21.54 24.54 -4.68
N TRP A 54 -21.59 24.38 -3.36
CA TRP A 54 -20.43 24.48 -2.47
C TRP A 54 -19.48 23.29 -2.63
N SER A 55 -19.96 22.06 -2.41
CA SER A 55 -19.19 20.80 -2.53
C SER A 55 -18.44 20.67 -3.86
N THR A 56 -19.12 20.93 -4.98
CA THR A 56 -18.49 20.86 -6.32
C THR A 56 -17.60 22.07 -6.65
N GLY A 57 -17.61 23.12 -5.82
CA GLY A 57 -16.75 24.30 -5.96
C GLY A 57 -15.56 24.33 -5.00
N SER A 58 -15.60 23.54 -3.91
CA SER A 58 -14.57 23.49 -2.88
C SER A 58 -13.75 22.20 -2.90
N SER A 59 -14.25 21.11 -3.51
CA SER A 59 -13.57 19.81 -3.58
C SER A 59 -13.33 19.34 -5.02
N VAL A 60 -12.05 19.11 -5.36
CA VAL A 60 -11.64 18.60 -6.68
C VAL A 60 -12.21 17.21 -6.95
N LEU A 61 -12.26 16.35 -5.93
CA LEU A 61 -12.80 14.99 -6.04
C LEU A 61 -14.30 15.02 -6.35
N GLN A 62 -15.06 15.83 -5.61
CA GLN A 62 -16.51 15.96 -5.84
C GLN A 62 -16.82 16.67 -7.16
N ALA A 63 -15.95 17.60 -7.60
CA ALA A 63 -16.04 18.22 -8.92
C ALA A 63 -15.80 17.22 -10.05
N ALA A 64 -14.81 16.34 -9.93
CA ALA A 64 -14.52 15.29 -10.91
C ALA A 64 -15.63 14.23 -10.99
N LEU A 65 -16.25 13.90 -9.86
CA LEU A 65 -17.35 12.93 -9.75
C LEU A 65 -18.73 13.52 -10.04
N ALA A 66 -18.84 14.81 -10.40
CA ALA A 66 -20.12 15.49 -10.61
C ALA A 66 -20.92 14.96 -11.82
N GLY A 67 -20.29 14.26 -12.76
CA GLY A 67 -20.94 13.59 -13.91
C GLY A 67 -21.80 14.54 -14.78
N LYS A 68 -23.06 14.17 -15.05
CA LYS A 68 -24.02 15.00 -15.83
C LYS A 68 -24.46 16.30 -15.13
N ARG A 69 -23.97 16.55 -13.92
CA ARG A 69 -24.49 17.59 -13.04
C ARG A 69 -23.43 18.62 -12.66
N VAL A 70 -22.52 18.89 -13.60
CA VAL A 70 -21.45 19.91 -13.54
C VAL A 70 -22.07 21.30 -13.51
N THR A 71 -21.62 22.14 -12.58
CA THR A 71 -21.99 23.56 -12.52
C THR A 71 -20.89 24.44 -13.11
N TYR A 72 -21.19 25.71 -13.36
CA TYR A 72 -20.20 26.67 -13.85
C TYR A 72 -18.98 26.79 -12.91
N VAL A 73 -19.20 26.75 -11.59
CA VAL A 73 -18.15 26.79 -10.58
C VAL A 73 -17.29 25.52 -10.62
N THR A 74 -17.92 24.36 -10.87
CA THR A 74 -17.22 23.08 -11.07
C THR A 74 -16.21 23.17 -12.22
N CYS A 75 -16.59 23.80 -13.34
CA CYS A 75 -15.68 24.04 -14.46
C CYS A 75 -14.51 24.96 -14.07
N GLY A 76 -14.78 25.99 -13.27
CA GLY A 76 -13.74 26.88 -12.73
C GLY A 76 -12.73 26.14 -11.87
N LEU A 77 -13.19 25.32 -10.92
CA LEU A 77 -12.30 24.54 -10.06
C LEU A 77 -11.45 23.54 -10.85
N LEU A 78 -12.07 22.79 -11.78
CA LEU A 78 -11.34 21.81 -12.59
C LEU A 78 -10.30 22.48 -13.50
N LEU A 79 -10.63 23.63 -14.11
CA LEU A 79 -9.69 24.34 -14.97
C LEU A 79 -8.51 24.93 -14.18
N VAL A 80 -8.77 25.55 -13.02
CA VAL A 80 -7.70 26.11 -12.16
C VAL A 80 -6.78 24.99 -11.67
N THR A 81 -7.35 23.85 -11.27
CA THR A 81 -6.58 22.68 -10.84
C THR A 81 -5.74 22.11 -11.98
N ALA A 82 -6.34 21.91 -13.16
CA ALA A 82 -5.62 21.44 -14.34
C ALA A 82 -4.52 22.41 -14.78
N THR A 83 -4.76 23.72 -14.63
CA THR A 83 -3.79 24.76 -14.96
C THR A 83 -2.63 24.76 -13.98
N GLY A 84 -2.86 24.63 -12.67
CA GLY A 84 -1.77 24.52 -11.69
C GLY A 84 -0.82 23.34 -11.98
N ILE A 85 -1.36 22.21 -12.46
CA ILE A 85 -0.57 21.04 -12.86
C ILE A 85 0.17 21.30 -14.19
N ALA A 86 -0.52 21.83 -15.19
CA ALA A 86 0.04 22.03 -16.53
C ALA A 86 1.05 23.18 -16.59
N GLU A 87 0.80 24.28 -15.89
CA GLU A 87 1.58 25.53 -15.95
C GLU A 87 3.01 25.31 -15.47
N SER A 88 3.19 24.59 -14.34
CA SER A 88 4.51 24.24 -13.82
C SER A 88 5.33 23.45 -14.85
N THR A 89 4.70 22.52 -15.57
CA THR A 89 5.33 21.69 -16.61
C THR A 89 5.63 22.48 -17.88
N LEU A 90 4.70 23.34 -18.32
CA LEU A 90 4.86 24.18 -19.50
C LEU A 90 5.93 25.26 -19.30
N MET A 91 5.98 25.88 -18.11
CA MET A 91 7.00 26.84 -17.71
C MET A 91 8.40 26.20 -17.69
N GLN A 92 8.52 24.98 -17.15
CA GLN A 92 9.79 24.23 -17.17
C GLN A 92 10.26 23.90 -18.60
N ARG A 93 9.32 23.62 -19.52
CA ARG A 93 9.61 23.36 -20.94
C ARG A 93 9.79 24.62 -21.79
N SER A 94 9.35 25.78 -21.30
CA SER A 94 9.49 27.06 -22.00
C SER A 94 10.94 27.53 -22.13
N THR A 95 11.86 26.99 -21.33
CA THR A 95 13.29 27.32 -21.40
C THR A 95 14.10 26.03 -21.43
N THR A 96 14.92 25.87 -22.45
CA THR A 96 15.80 24.72 -22.62
C THR A 96 17.24 25.18 -22.51
N THR A 97 18.02 24.45 -21.73
CA THR A 97 19.46 24.67 -21.66
C THR A 97 20.07 23.92 -22.84
N LYS A 98 20.62 24.64 -23.81
CA LYS A 98 21.38 24.02 -24.90
C LYS A 98 22.86 24.16 -24.62
N ALA A 99 23.54 23.03 -24.66
CA ALA A 99 24.97 22.96 -24.51
C ALA A 99 25.60 23.17 -25.89
N GLN A 100 26.33 24.28 -26.06
CA GLN A 100 27.13 24.50 -27.26
C GLN A 100 28.58 24.15 -26.92
N PRO A 101 29.24 23.22 -27.64
CA PRO A 101 30.67 23.03 -27.49
C PRO A 101 31.35 24.36 -27.82
N LEU A 102 32.39 24.72 -27.05
CA LEU A 102 33.22 25.91 -27.26
C LEU A 102 33.81 25.90 -28.69
N LYS A 103 33.05 26.39 -29.68
CA LYS A 103 33.54 26.64 -31.03
C LYS A 103 34.50 27.83 -30.96
N GLY A 104 35.79 27.55 -31.16
CA GLY A 104 36.86 28.55 -31.11
C GLY A 104 37.71 28.54 -29.84
N ALA A 105 37.73 27.44 -29.09
CA ALA A 105 38.69 27.24 -28.01
C ALA A 105 40.13 27.43 -28.52
N ILE A 106 40.78 28.50 -28.07
CA ILE A 106 42.18 28.81 -28.41
C ILE A 106 43.04 27.76 -27.69
N PRO A 107 43.90 27.01 -28.41
CA PRO A 107 44.86 26.10 -27.79
C PRO A 107 45.69 26.86 -26.75
N PHE A 108 45.85 26.28 -25.56
CA PHE A 108 46.71 26.83 -24.53
C PHE A 108 47.84 25.85 -24.24
N THR A 109 48.95 26.38 -23.75
CA THR A 109 50.13 25.57 -23.41
C THR A 109 49.94 24.94 -22.04
N MET A 110 50.07 23.62 -21.97
CA MET A 110 50.03 22.82 -20.75
C MET A 110 51.35 22.04 -20.62
N THR A 111 51.87 21.86 -19.42
CA THR A 111 53.10 21.08 -19.22
C THR A 111 52.77 19.61 -18.98
N SER A 112 53.27 18.74 -19.86
CA SER A 112 53.23 17.27 -19.75
C SER A 112 54.45 16.73 -19.02
N GLN A 113 54.32 15.58 -18.36
CA GLN A 113 55.44 14.89 -17.70
C GLN A 113 55.31 13.38 -17.92
N LEU A 114 55.97 12.88 -18.98
CA LEU A 114 55.99 11.47 -19.39
C LEU A 114 57.41 11.02 -19.70
N ALA A 115 57.84 9.88 -19.17
CA ALA A 115 59.14 9.31 -19.51
C ALA A 115 59.22 8.93 -20.99
N THR A 116 60.33 9.30 -21.64
CA THR A 116 60.62 8.94 -23.03
C THR A 116 61.59 7.75 -23.15
N LYS A 117 62.09 7.25 -22.01
CA LYS A 117 62.94 6.05 -21.90
C LYS A 117 62.16 4.93 -21.21
N LEU A 118 62.34 3.70 -21.69
CA LEU A 118 61.82 2.51 -21.03
C LEU A 118 62.68 2.18 -19.80
N PRO A 119 62.06 1.90 -18.63
CA PRO A 119 62.76 1.36 -17.48
C PRO A 119 63.02 -0.15 -17.67
N TYR A 120 63.82 -0.74 -16.77
CA TYR A 120 63.84 -2.19 -16.62
C TYR A 120 62.49 -2.68 -16.09
N THR A 121 61.96 -3.73 -16.72
CA THR A 121 60.63 -4.28 -16.40
C THR A 121 60.70 -5.64 -15.74
N GLY A 122 61.81 -6.36 -15.88
CA GLY A 122 62.01 -7.69 -15.28
C GLY A 122 63.46 -8.02 -15.02
N TRP A 123 63.68 -9.15 -14.35
CA TRP A 123 65.01 -9.73 -14.10
C TRP A 123 65.21 -11.00 -14.94
N GLU A 124 66.42 -11.20 -15.47
CA GLU A 124 66.78 -12.37 -16.27
C GLU A 124 67.56 -13.42 -15.44
N SER A 125 67.45 -14.70 -15.84
CA SER A 125 68.22 -15.78 -15.23
C SER A 125 69.67 -15.78 -15.72
N THR A 126 70.62 -16.06 -14.83
CA THR A 126 72.05 -16.14 -15.18
C THR A 126 72.41 -17.30 -16.14
N ASN A 127 71.51 -18.29 -16.32
CA ASN A 127 71.76 -19.50 -17.12
C ASN A 127 70.90 -19.61 -18.40
N GLY A 128 70.22 -18.55 -18.79
CA GLY A 128 69.48 -18.49 -20.05
C GLY A 128 68.66 -17.20 -20.12
N ASN A 129 68.60 -16.59 -21.30
CA ASN A 129 67.90 -15.32 -21.60
C ASN A 129 66.36 -15.45 -21.46
N VAL A 130 65.89 -15.94 -20.32
CA VAL A 130 64.49 -16.14 -19.97
C VAL A 130 64.23 -15.25 -18.76
N PRO A 131 63.28 -14.31 -18.85
CA PRO A 131 62.91 -13.46 -17.72
C PRO A 131 62.26 -14.31 -16.62
N VAL A 132 62.69 -14.11 -15.37
CA VAL A 132 62.30 -14.93 -14.22
C VAL A 132 61.18 -14.28 -13.42
N CYS A 133 61.23 -12.96 -13.23
CA CYS A 133 60.24 -12.22 -12.46
C CYS A 133 60.16 -10.74 -12.89
N LEU A 134 59.06 -10.09 -12.53
CA LEU A 134 58.85 -8.66 -12.76
C LEU A 134 59.72 -7.83 -11.80
N ASP A 135 60.25 -6.71 -12.29
CA ASP A 135 60.88 -5.70 -11.44
C ASP A 135 59.84 -5.17 -10.42
N PRO A 136 60.19 -4.94 -9.14
CA PRO A 136 59.23 -4.50 -8.13
C PRO A 136 58.48 -3.20 -8.47
N ALA A 137 59.14 -2.24 -9.12
CA ALA A 137 58.49 -0.99 -9.53
C ALA A 137 57.52 -1.24 -10.69
N PHE A 138 57.92 -2.08 -11.66
CA PHE A 138 57.04 -2.48 -12.77
C PHE A 138 55.86 -3.36 -12.30
N ALA A 139 56.06 -4.24 -11.32
CA ALA A 139 54.99 -5.05 -10.74
C ALA A 139 53.86 -4.19 -10.12
N GLY A 140 54.19 -3.02 -9.55
CA GLY A 140 53.21 -2.03 -9.11
C GLY A 140 52.36 -1.48 -10.26
N VAL A 141 52.97 -1.20 -11.41
CA VAL A 141 52.31 -0.75 -12.63
C VAL A 141 51.37 -1.83 -13.18
N VAL A 142 51.81 -3.10 -13.23
CA VAL A 142 51.01 -4.24 -13.69
C VAL A 142 49.77 -4.45 -12.81
N ARG A 143 49.88 -4.29 -11.49
CA ARG A 143 48.72 -4.34 -10.58
C ARG A 143 47.73 -3.19 -10.82
N ALA A 144 48.23 -1.97 -11.03
CA ALA A 144 47.37 -0.82 -11.32
C ALA A 144 46.66 -0.94 -12.69
N TRP A 145 47.33 -1.54 -13.68
CA TRP A 145 46.77 -1.83 -14.99
C TRP A 145 45.68 -2.92 -14.92
N THR A 146 45.97 -4.07 -14.29
CA THR A 146 45.00 -5.18 -14.16
C THR A 146 43.78 -4.83 -13.30
N SER A 147 43.90 -3.89 -12.36
CA SER A 147 42.78 -3.38 -11.54
C SER A 147 42.08 -2.14 -12.13
N ASN A 148 42.51 -1.65 -13.30
CA ASN A 148 42.00 -0.43 -13.94
C ASN A 148 42.00 0.81 -13.01
N ALA A 149 43.05 0.96 -12.19
CA ALA A 149 43.16 2.06 -11.24
C ALA A 149 43.26 3.43 -11.96
N GLN A 150 42.67 4.47 -11.35
CA GLN A 150 42.74 5.84 -11.89
C GLN A 150 44.19 6.34 -11.95
N ILE A 151 44.54 7.04 -13.04
CA ILE A 151 45.86 7.66 -13.19
C ILE A 151 45.76 9.10 -12.70
N ASN A 152 46.54 9.44 -11.68
CA ASN A 152 46.60 10.81 -11.18
C ASN A 152 47.30 11.72 -12.20
N SER A 153 46.72 12.89 -12.43
CA SER A 153 47.30 13.87 -13.35
C SER A 153 48.64 14.38 -12.84
N THR A 154 49.70 14.16 -13.63
CA THR A 154 51.01 14.79 -13.47
C THR A 154 51.14 16.09 -14.29
N PHE A 155 50.06 16.50 -14.95
CA PHE A 155 49.99 17.63 -15.87
C PHE A 155 49.63 18.92 -15.12
N MET A 156 50.27 20.03 -15.50
CA MET A 156 50.02 21.34 -14.89
C MET A 156 49.44 22.31 -15.93
N GLY A 157 48.41 23.06 -15.55
CA GLY A 157 47.85 24.15 -16.36
C GLY A 157 46.47 23.91 -16.99
N CYS A 158 45.80 22.78 -16.70
CA CYS A 158 44.40 22.54 -17.13
C CYS A 158 43.42 22.72 -15.96
N ASP A 159 42.70 23.84 -15.93
CA ASP A 159 41.58 24.08 -15.00
C ASP A 159 40.26 23.61 -15.66
N GLY A 160 39.75 22.44 -15.26
CA GLY A 160 38.53 21.84 -15.82
C GLY A 160 38.80 20.58 -16.63
N THR A 161 38.21 20.47 -17.82
CA THR A 161 38.40 19.31 -18.72
C THR A 161 39.13 19.73 -19.99
N CYS A 162 40.22 19.05 -20.31
CA CYS A 162 41.05 19.35 -21.48
C CYS A 162 41.43 18.07 -22.24
N SER A 163 41.70 18.21 -23.54
CA SER A 163 42.25 17.16 -24.37
C SER A 163 43.60 17.59 -24.94
N ALA A 164 44.58 16.68 -24.95
CA ALA A 164 45.91 16.92 -25.49
C ALA A 164 46.47 15.65 -26.16
N ILE A 165 47.49 15.80 -27.00
CA ILE A 165 48.28 14.70 -27.54
C ILE A 165 49.70 14.84 -26.97
N VAL A 166 50.19 13.78 -26.33
CA VAL A 166 51.45 13.80 -25.56
C VAL A 166 52.34 12.64 -26.01
N SER A 167 53.65 12.88 -26.13
CA SER A 167 54.61 11.84 -26.53
C SER A 167 55.23 11.18 -25.30
N GLY A 168 55.33 9.86 -25.29
CA GLY A 168 55.94 9.09 -24.20
C GLY A 168 56.47 7.74 -24.66
N ALA A 169 57.17 7.03 -23.77
CA ALA A 169 57.64 5.67 -24.05
C ALA A 169 56.48 4.71 -24.32
N GLY A 170 56.63 3.86 -25.33
CA GLY A 170 55.62 2.89 -25.74
C GLY A 170 56.14 1.82 -26.67
N LEU A 171 55.21 1.09 -27.28
CA LEU A 171 55.50 0.04 -28.25
C LEU A 171 54.78 0.37 -29.56
N ALA A 172 55.54 0.51 -30.64
CA ALA A 172 54.98 0.59 -31.98
C ALA A 172 54.78 -0.82 -32.53
N ALA A 173 53.59 -1.11 -33.05
CA ALA A 173 53.25 -2.41 -33.60
C ALA A 173 53.35 -2.40 -35.13
N ASP A 174 54.02 -3.40 -35.69
CA ASP A 174 54.03 -3.72 -37.12
C ASP A 174 53.34 -5.07 -37.33
N CYS A 175 52.10 -5.05 -37.81
CA CYS A 175 51.21 -6.21 -37.90
C CYS A 175 51.07 -6.72 -39.33
N ARG A 176 51.07 -8.05 -39.49
CA ARG A 176 50.81 -8.74 -40.75
C ARG A 176 49.63 -9.69 -40.57
N SER A 177 48.61 -9.47 -41.39
CA SER A 177 47.43 -10.33 -41.49
C SER A 177 47.60 -11.39 -42.56
N SER A 178 47.13 -12.60 -42.28
CA SER A 178 46.95 -13.64 -43.28
C SER A 178 45.66 -14.41 -43.00
N ASP A 179 44.93 -14.73 -44.05
CA ASP A 179 43.70 -15.52 -43.97
C ASP A 179 43.84 -16.86 -44.70
N SER A 180 43.21 -17.89 -44.16
CA SER A 180 43.13 -19.21 -44.79
C SER A 180 41.83 -19.90 -44.44
N THR A 181 41.23 -20.64 -45.37
CA THR A 181 39.99 -21.39 -45.10
C THR A 181 40.30 -22.88 -45.07
N ILE A 182 39.96 -23.54 -43.97
CA ILE A 182 40.18 -24.97 -43.75
C ILE A 182 38.86 -25.60 -43.32
N THR A 183 38.57 -26.80 -43.82
CA THR A 183 37.40 -27.58 -43.40
C THR A 183 37.81 -28.63 -42.38
N ILE A 184 37.22 -28.59 -41.19
CA ILE A 184 37.46 -29.52 -40.09
C ILE A 184 36.29 -30.50 -40.07
N GLY A 185 36.52 -31.81 -40.14
CA GLY A 185 35.42 -32.77 -40.04
C GLY A 185 35.78 -34.16 -40.57
N PRO A 186 34.92 -35.15 -40.31
CA PRO A 186 35.15 -36.54 -40.69
C PRO A 186 35.20 -36.75 -42.22
N ASN A 187 34.52 -35.91 -43.03
CA ASN A 187 34.45 -36.05 -44.48
C ASN A 187 35.55 -35.27 -45.22
N ALA A 188 36.08 -34.19 -44.62
CA ALA A 188 37.18 -33.39 -45.18
C ALA A 188 38.50 -34.17 -45.34
N PHE A 189 38.75 -35.19 -44.50
CA PHE A 189 39.97 -36.00 -44.55
C PHE A 189 40.02 -36.94 -45.77
N ASN A 190 38.86 -37.45 -46.22
CA ASN A 190 38.77 -38.34 -47.39
C ASN A 190 38.95 -37.60 -48.74
N LYS A 191 38.86 -36.26 -48.77
CA LYS A 191 38.99 -35.46 -49.99
C LYS A 191 40.43 -34.98 -50.29
N THR A 192 41.34 -35.04 -49.32
CA THR A 192 42.70 -34.45 -49.46
C THR A 192 43.83 -35.48 -49.62
N TRP A 193 43.57 -36.78 -49.48
CA TRP A 193 44.58 -37.83 -49.68
C TRP A 193 44.06 -38.95 -50.58
N PRO A 194 44.64 -39.17 -51.79
CA PRO A 194 44.35 -40.37 -52.56
C PRO A 194 44.95 -41.56 -51.80
N VAL A 195 44.11 -42.49 -51.39
CA VAL A 195 44.55 -43.74 -50.76
C VAL A 195 45.30 -44.58 -51.79
N ALA A 196 46.63 -44.47 -51.83
CA ALA A 196 47.47 -45.51 -52.39
C ALA A 196 47.54 -46.65 -51.36
N ALA A 197 47.08 -47.83 -51.75
CA ALA A 197 47.11 -49.04 -50.93
C ALA A 197 48.53 -49.34 -50.45
N GLY A 198 48.79 -49.17 -49.15
CA GLY A 198 50.05 -49.51 -48.52
C GLY A 198 49.98 -49.42 -47.00
N ASN A 199 50.32 -50.52 -46.32
CA ASN A 199 50.31 -50.72 -44.88
C ASN A 199 51.09 -49.67 -44.08
N TYR A 200 50.44 -48.57 -43.71
CA TYR A 200 50.87 -47.72 -42.60
C TYR A 200 49.77 -47.67 -41.55
N SER A 201 50.10 -48.14 -40.35
CA SER A 201 49.29 -48.01 -39.15
C SER A 201 49.26 -46.53 -38.74
N TYR A 202 48.27 -45.78 -39.24
CA TYR A 202 48.03 -44.41 -38.80
C TYR A 202 47.36 -44.41 -37.41
N PRO A 203 47.68 -43.44 -36.52
CA PRO A 203 46.97 -43.30 -35.26
C PRO A 203 45.47 -43.08 -35.52
N PRO A 204 44.57 -43.53 -34.62
CA PRO A 204 43.12 -43.51 -34.86
C PRO A 204 42.60 -42.10 -35.17
N GLN A 205 41.71 -42.00 -36.16
CA GLN A 205 41.27 -40.78 -36.85
C GLN A 205 40.37 -39.83 -36.00
N TRP A 206 40.33 -39.96 -34.67
CA TRP A 206 39.38 -39.27 -33.78
C TRP A 206 40.05 -38.37 -32.73
N SER A 207 41.34 -38.02 -32.87
CA SER A 207 42.07 -37.26 -31.84
C SER A 207 42.88 -36.05 -32.35
N ARG A 208 42.67 -35.60 -33.60
CA ARG A 208 43.35 -34.39 -34.09
C ARG A 208 42.64 -33.13 -33.55
N GLN A 209 43.36 -32.39 -32.71
CA GLN A 209 42.95 -31.08 -32.23
C GLN A 209 43.39 -30.00 -33.23
N TYR A 210 42.45 -29.15 -33.63
CA TYR A 210 42.69 -27.97 -34.46
C TYR A 210 42.60 -26.73 -33.59
N THR A 211 43.69 -25.98 -33.45
CA THR A 211 43.67 -24.72 -32.71
C THR A 211 42.83 -23.70 -33.48
N VAL A 212 41.73 -23.24 -32.88
CA VAL A 212 40.75 -22.31 -33.48
C VAL A 212 40.80 -20.91 -32.92
N PHE A 213 41.47 -20.74 -31.78
CA PHE A 213 41.85 -19.46 -31.23
C PHE A 213 43.19 -19.61 -30.54
N GLN A 214 44.08 -18.64 -30.73
CA GLN A 214 45.34 -18.60 -29.99
C GLN A 214 45.78 -17.17 -29.83
N THR A 215 46.26 -16.82 -28.65
CA THR A 215 46.99 -15.59 -28.37
C THR A 215 48.27 -15.99 -27.65
N SER A 216 49.41 -15.65 -28.23
CA SER A 216 50.72 -15.90 -27.61
C SER A 216 51.66 -14.72 -27.84
N PHE A 217 52.61 -14.58 -26.92
CA PHE A 217 53.66 -13.58 -27.01
C PHE A 217 54.98 -14.31 -27.03
N ASP A 218 55.90 -13.86 -27.88
CA ASP A 218 57.24 -14.42 -27.97
C ASP A 218 58.26 -13.28 -27.87
N LEU A 219 59.37 -13.52 -27.18
CA LEU A 219 60.48 -12.57 -27.09
C LEU A 219 61.53 -12.97 -28.13
N ILE A 220 61.73 -12.15 -29.16
CA ILE A 220 62.66 -12.44 -30.27
C ILE A 220 63.87 -11.51 -30.19
N THR A 221 65.07 -12.08 -30.37
CA THR A 221 66.35 -11.37 -30.50
C THR A 221 66.86 -11.43 -31.95
N PRO A 222 66.66 -10.40 -32.76
CA PRO A 222 67.27 -10.30 -34.08
C PRO A 222 68.81 -10.30 -33.94
N ASN A 223 69.48 -11.15 -34.69
CA ASN A 223 70.95 -11.26 -34.78
C ASN A 223 71.69 -11.70 -33.50
N ASN A 224 71.05 -12.45 -32.58
CA ASN A 224 71.64 -12.87 -31.29
C ASN A 224 72.19 -11.73 -30.42
N SER A 225 71.75 -10.49 -30.67
CA SER A 225 72.12 -9.33 -29.87
C SER A 225 71.04 -9.07 -28.82
N ILE A 226 71.42 -9.19 -27.54
CA ILE A 226 70.55 -8.89 -26.39
C ILE A 226 70.03 -7.44 -26.40
N PHE A 227 70.68 -6.56 -27.15
CA PHE A 227 70.33 -5.13 -27.23
C PHE A 227 69.09 -4.82 -28.10
N PHE A 228 68.56 -5.81 -28.85
CA PHE A 228 67.45 -5.61 -29.78
C PHE A 228 66.29 -6.58 -29.56
N GLN A 229 65.87 -6.81 -28.32
CA GLN A 229 64.67 -7.63 -28.07
C GLN A 229 63.41 -6.96 -28.67
N ASN A 230 62.53 -7.76 -29.28
CA ASN A 230 61.18 -7.34 -29.67
C ASN A 230 60.18 -8.36 -29.12
N ILE A 231 58.96 -7.90 -28.83
CA ILE A 231 57.86 -8.80 -28.46
C ILE A 231 57.05 -9.06 -29.73
N VAL A 232 56.86 -10.33 -30.10
CA VAL A 232 55.95 -10.72 -31.17
C VAL A 232 54.66 -11.21 -30.55
N MET A 233 53.57 -10.51 -30.84
CA MET A 233 52.22 -10.92 -30.49
C MET A 233 51.65 -11.70 -31.67
N ASN A 234 51.34 -12.96 -31.43
CA ASN A 234 50.68 -13.84 -32.38
C ASN A 234 49.22 -14.01 -31.97
N THR A 235 48.30 -13.69 -32.85
CA THR A 235 46.88 -14.00 -32.67
C THR A 235 46.40 -14.90 -33.81
N LEU A 236 45.53 -15.83 -33.47
CA LEU A 236 44.79 -16.69 -34.38
C LEU A 236 43.33 -16.61 -33.95
N SER A 237 42.46 -16.23 -34.86
CA SER A 237 41.01 -16.23 -34.67
C SER A 237 40.35 -17.04 -35.78
N SER A 238 39.11 -17.46 -35.58
CA SER A 238 38.40 -18.22 -36.60
C SER A 238 36.90 -17.92 -36.64
N THR A 239 36.39 -17.81 -37.86
CA THR A 239 34.97 -17.56 -38.13
C THR A 239 34.36 -18.80 -38.78
N ALA A 240 33.23 -19.24 -38.24
CA ALA A 240 32.49 -20.35 -38.80
C ALA A 240 31.83 -19.96 -40.12
N VAL A 241 31.95 -20.83 -41.13
CA VAL A 241 31.22 -20.74 -42.40
C VAL A 241 30.05 -21.72 -42.33
N THR A 242 28.93 -21.40 -42.98
CA THR A 242 27.68 -22.18 -42.91
C THR A 242 27.93 -23.69 -43.06
N ALA A 243 27.56 -24.46 -42.04
CA ALA A 243 27.75 -25.91 -42.00
C ALA A 243 26.87 -26.62 -43.05
N GLY A 244 27.44 -27.60 -43.74
CA GLY A 244 26.74 -28.52 -44.63
C GLY A 244 27.38 -29.90 -44.54
N ASP A 245 26.58 -30.96 -44.38
CA ASP A 245 26.99 -32.37 -44.38
C ASP A 245 28.01 -32.80 -43.30
N GLY A 246 27.90 -32.26 -42.07
CA GLY A 246 28.70 -32.70 -40.90
C GLY A 246 30.16 -32.21 -40.88
N ASP A 247 30.64 -31.57 -41.94
CA ASP A 247 31.92 -30.87 -42.00
C ASP A 247 31.79 -29.43 -41.48
N CYS A 248 32.85 -28.94 -40.82
CA CYS A 248 32.95 -27.63 -40.21
C CYS A 248 33.95 -26.72 -40.97
N PRO A 249 33.51 -26.03 -42.04
CA PRO A 249 34.34 -25.07 -42.75
C PRO A 249 34.56 -23.81 -41.89
N ARG A 250 35.83 -23.40 -41.76
CA ARG A 250 36.22 -22.21 -40.99
C ARG A 250 37.27 -21.39 -41.74
N THR A 251 37.15 -20.08 -41.63
CA THR A 251 38.18 -19.14 -42.07
C THR A 251 38.98 -18.71 -40.85
N PHE A 252 40.29 -18.94 -40.91
CA PHE A 252 41.27 -18.57 -39.90
C PHE A 252 41.91 -17.25 -40.31
N ILE A 253 41.97 -16.31 -39.36
CA ILE A 253 42.71 -15.06 -39.50
C ILE A 253 43.86 -15.13 -38.52
N SER A 254 45.09 -15.06 -39.03
CA SER A 254 46.29 -14.98 -38.21
C SER A 254 46.91 -13.59 -38.35
N GLU A 255 47.04 -12.89 -37.23
CA GLU A 255 47.75 -11.62 -37.14
C GLU A 255 49.05 -11.82 -36.37
N ILE A 256 50.15 -11.39 -36.98
CA ILE A 256 51.47 -11.40 -36.34
C ILE A 256 51.94 -9.95 -36.21
N CYS A 257 51.97 -9.44 -34.97
CA CYS A 257 52.37 -8.08 -34.65
C CYS A 257 53.73 -8.05 -33.97
N THR A 258 54.73 -7.43 -34.61
CA THR A 258 56.02 -7.16 -33.98
C THR A 258 55.96 -5.83 -33.22
N LEU A 259 56.01 -5.90 -31.89
CA LEU A 259 55.99 -4.76 -30.99
C LEU A 259 57.42 -4.28 -30.71
N ARG A 260 57.73 -3.06 -31.13
CA ARG A 260 59.07 -2.46 -31.01
C ARG A 260 59.06 -1.26 -30.05
N PRO A 261 60.03 -1.16 -29.14
CA PRO A 261 60.25 0.04 -28.33
C PRO A 261 60.30 1.33 -29.16
N ALA A 262 59.43 2.28 -28.84
CA ALA A 262 59.38 3.55 -29.52
C ALA A 262 58.85 4.67 -28.61
N ILE A 263 59.09 5.92 -29.00
CA ILE A 263 58.31 7.06 -28.53
C ILE A 263 57.05 7.12 -29.38
N VAL A 264 55.90 7.16 -28.73
CA VAL A 264 54.57 7.14 -29.38
C VAL A 264 53.71 8.29 -28.85
N LYS A 265 52.72 8.70 -29.65
CA LYS A 265 51.79 9.79 -29.33
C LYS A 265 50.52 9.25 -28.68
N TYR A 266 50.28 9.60 -27.43
CA TYR A 266 49.10 9.23 -26.67
C TYR A 266 48.06 10.36 -26.70
N PRO A 267 46.83 10.12 -27.18
CA PRO A 267 45.73 11.05 -26.98
C PRO A 267 45.21 10.93 -25.54
N VAL A 268 45.27 12.02 -24.79
CA VAL A 268 44.87 12.06 -23.37
C VAL A 268 43.70 12.99 -23.15
N SER A 269 42.83 12.61 -22.22
CA SER A 269 41.78 13.43 -21.65
C SER A 269 42.08 13.65 -20.17
N ILE A 270 42.07 14.91 -19.74
CA ILE A 270 42.36 15.33 -18.37
C ILE A 270 41.10 15.96 -17.81
N SER A 271 40.65 15.49 -16.66
CA SER A 271 39.54 16.07 -15.91
C SER A 271 40.01 16.36 -14.49
N ASN A 272 40.26 17.64 -14.20
CA ASN A 272 40.84 18.13 -12.95
C ASN A 272 42.08 17.32 -12.52
N THR A 273 41.92 16.36 -11.61
CA THR A 273 42.99 15.55 -11.03
C THR A 273 43.19 14.19 -11.71
N THR A 274 42.33 13.82 -12.65
CA THR A 274 42.33 12.49 -13.28
C THR A 274 42.79 12.56 -14.73
N LEU A 275 43.61 11.58 -15.12
CA LEU A 275 44.16 11.41 -16.45
C LEU A 275 43.66 10.09 -17.04
N ALA A 276 43.17 10.14 -18.27
CA ALA A 276 42.74 8.95 -19.01
C ALA A 276 43.23 9.00 -20.46
N LEU A 277 43.54 7.83 -21.03
CA LEU A 277 43.72 7.71 -22.47
C LEU A 277 42.37 7.80 -23.17
N ASP A 278 42.30 8.59 -24.24
CA ASP A 278 41.12 8.64 -25.10
C ASP A 278 41.07 7.39 -26.00
N LYS A 279 40.43 6.34 -25.48
CA LYS A 279 40.27 5.05 -26.17
C LYS A 279 39.50 5.14 -27.48
N THR A 280 38.63 6.16 -27.65
CA THR A 280 37.87 6.34 -28.91
C THR A 280 38.76 6.78 -30.06
N ARG A 281 39.79 7.59 -29.77
CA ARG A 281 40.82 8.00 -30.73
C ARG A 281 41.90 6.94 -30.95
N LEU A 282 42.06 6.00 -30.03
CA LEU A 282 42.97 4.86 -30.15
C LEU A 282 42.35 3.71 -30.98
N GLY A 283 41.04 3.47 -30.86
CA GLY A 283 40.35 2.30 -31.44
C GLY A 283 40.25 2.24 -32.97
N GLN A 284 40.59 3.30 -33.71
CA GLN A 284 40.61 3.28 -35.19
C GLN A 284 41.99 2.99 -35.79
N ALA A 285 43.04 2.86 -34.97
CA ALA A 285 44.38 2.54 -35.42
C ALA A 285 45.05 1.62 -34.40
N GLY A 286 44.97 0.31 -34.63
CA GLY A 286 45.56 -0.75 -33.78
C GLY A 286 47.09 -0.72 -33.61
N SER A 287 47.76 0.41 -33.86
CA SER A 287 49.17 0.63 -33.56
C SER A 287 49.42 2.13 -33.44
N LEU A 288 49.90 2.60 -32.29
CA LEU A 288 50.48 3.93 -32.25
C LEU A 288 51.75 3.92 -33.11
N GLN A 289 51.79 4.77 -34.15
CA GLN A 289 52.98 4.84 -35.01
C GLN A 289 54.17 5.39 -34.22
N ALA A 290 55.35 4.81 -34.44
CA ALA A 290 56.59 5.27 -33.84
C ALA A 290 56.93 6.68 -34.33
N GLU A 291 57.04 7.63 -33.40
CA GLU A 291 57.70 8.91 -33.66
C GLU A 291 59.22 8.72 -33.73
N LYS A 292 59.75 7.84 -32.87
CA LYS A 292 61.16 7.45 -32.87
C LYS A 292 61.35 6.09 -32.24
N TYR A 293 61.99 5.15 -32.94
CA TYR A 293 62.38 3.86 -32.35
C TYR A 293 63.48 4.04 -31.31
N LEU A 294 63.38 3.31 -30.20
CA LEU A 294 64.32 3.36 -29.09
C LEU A 294 65.31 2.21 -29.20
N THR A 295 66.60 2.51 -29.02
CA THR A 295 67.64 1.50 -28.79
C THR A 295 67.73 1.21 -27.30
N MET A 296 67.50 -0.03 -26.91
CA MET A 296 67.61 -0.44 -25.51
C MET A 296 69.08 -0.62 -25.14
N ASN A 297 69.46 -0.16 -23.95
CA ASN A 297 70.82 -0.27 -23.45
C ASN A 297 70.81 -1.13 -22.19
N ASP A 298 70.40 -2.39 -22.35
CA ASP A 298 70.39 -3.41 -21.30
C ASP A 298 71.85 -3.86 -21.08
N SER A 299 72.65 -2.99 -20.46
CA SER A 299 74.08 -3.21 -20.25
C SER A 299 74.38 -4.17 -19.10
N ASP A 300 73.39 -4.46 -18.26
CA ASP A 300 73.48 -5.39 -17.13
C ASP A 300 72.71 -6.68 -17.49
N PRO A 301 73.39 -7.84 -17.56
CA PRO A 301 72.77 -9.10 -17.98
C PRO A 301 71.70 -9.62 -16.99
N LEU A 302 71.52 -8.99 -15.83
CA LEU A 302 70.49 -9.36 -14.86
C LEU A 302 69.15 -8.64 -15.08
N TYR A 303 69.10 -7.60 -15.92
CA TYR A 303 67.91 -6.77 -16.11
C TYR A 303 67.45 -6.73 -17.55
N THR A 304 66.14 -6.71 -17.76
CA THR A 304 65.53 -6.65 -19.08
C THR A 304 64.48 -5.56 -19.17
N SER A 305 64.56 -4.76 -20.23
CA SER A 305 63.60 -3.69 -20.51
C SER A 305 62.27 -4.23 -21.05
N LEU A 306 62.27 -5.39 -21.74
CA LEU A 306 61.06 -5.99 -22.33
C LEU A 306 60.63 -7.32 -21.72
N GLY A 307 61.52 -8.06 -21.07
CA GLY A 307 61.20 -9.39 -20.55
C GLY A 307 60.12 -9.37 -19.48
N GLY A 308 60.06 -8.32 -18.64
CA GLY A 308 58.96 -8.16 -17.69
C GLY A 308 57.62 -7.83 -18.35
N LEU A 309 57.64 -6.99 -19.40
CA LEU A 309 56.45 -6.72 -20.22
C LEU A 309 55.94 -8.00 -20.89
N TYR A 310 56.83 -8.80 -21.48
CA TYR A 310 56.50 -10.11 -22.03
C TYR A 310 55.85 -11.04 -20.99
N LEU A 311 56.43 -11.15 -19.79
CA LEU A 311 55.87 -11.97 -18.71
C LEU A 311 54.46 -11.49 -18.30
N ALA A 312 54.27 -10.18 -18.15
CA ALA A 312 52.99 -9.61 -17.76
C ALA A 312 51.91 -9.81 -18.84
N LEU A 313 52.26 -9.61 -20.11
CA LEU A 313 51.34 -9.83 -21.24
C LEU A 313 51.00 -11.30 -21.40
N SER A 314 51.99 -12.19 -21.33
CA SER A 314 51.76 -13.64 -21.43
C SER A 314 50.89 -14.16 -20.29
N ALA A 315 51.12 -13.70 -19.06
CA ALA A 315 50.35 -14.12 -17.90
C ALA A 315 48.86 -13.73 -17.98
N VAL A 316 48.55 -12.60 -18.62
CA VAL A 316 47.16 -12.08 -18.69
C VAL A 316 46.46 -12.51 -19.98
N TYR A 317 47.18 -12.60 -21.09
CA TYR A 317 46.59 -12.72 -22.42
C TYR A 317 46.96 -13.99 -23.18
N THR A 318 47.81 -14.88 -22.67
CA THR A 318 48.00 -16.17 -23.32
C THR A 318 46.74 -17.01 -23.18
N SER A 319 46.15 -17.37 -24.31
CA SER A 319 44.92 -18.14 -24.35
C SER A 319 44.90 -19.01 -25.60
N GLN A 320 44.30 -20.19 -25.53
CA GLN A 320 44.21 -21.12 -26.64
C GLN A 320 42.89 -21.86 -26.57
N ALA A 321 42.23 -22.00 -27.71
CA ALA A 321 41.09 -22.89 -27.89
C ALA A 321 41.36 -23.85 -29.04
N SER A 322 41.00 -25.11 -28.86
CA SER A 322 41.06 -26.14 -29.89
C SER A 322 39.73 -26.85 -30.07
N LEU A 323 39.45 -27.23 -31.31
CA LEU A 323 38.33 -28.11 -31.68
C LEU A 323 38.86 -29.48 -32.04
N ALA A 324 38.20 -30.52 -31.55
CA ALA A 324 38.45 -31.90 -31.95
C ALA A 324 37.13 -32.62 -32.22
N TRP A 325 37.11 -33.49 -33.22
CA TRP A 325 36.02 -34.42 -33.42
C TRP A 325 36.17 -35.60 -32.46
N ASN A 326 35.15 -35.91 -31.66
CA ASN A 326 35.14 -37.09 -30.78
C ASN A 326 33.92 -37.96 -31.07
N ASN A 327 34.14 -39.28 -31.11
CA ASN A 327 33.10 -40.29 -31.30
C ASN A 327 32.80 -41.11 -30.03
N GLN A 328 33.48 -40.85 -28.91
CA GLN A 328 33.29 -41.60 -27.65
C GLN A 328 32.05 -41.23 -26.84
N PHE A 329 31.42 -40.06 -27.08
CA PHE A 329 30.32 -39.54 -26.25
C PHE A 329 29.12 -39.01 -27.05
N GLY A 330 28.96 -39.47 -28.30
CA GLY A 330 28.04 -38.91 -29.29
C GLY A 330 28.82 -38.25 -30.43
N ASP A 331 28.33 -38.33 -31.67
CA ASP A 331 28.97 -37.74 -32.84
C ASP A 331 28.98 -36.21 -32.70
N GLY A 332 30.13 -35.60 -32.37
CA GLY A 332 30.19 -34.16 -32.15
C GLY A 332 31.57 -33.54 -32.00
N TYR A 333 31.60 -32.20 -32.11
CA TYR A 333 32.81 -31.40 -31.93
C TYR A 333 33.01 -31.03 -30.44
N MET A 334 34.14 -31.47 -29.88
CA MET A 334 34.62 -31.02 -28.57
C MET A 334 35.37 -29.70 -28.71
N PHE A 335 35.07 -28.77 -27.80
CA PHE A 335 35.78 -27.50 -27.64
C PHE A 335 36.59 -27.54 -26.35
N ASN A 336 37.91 -27.40 -26.46
CA ASN A 336 38.81 -27.32 -25.31
C ASN A 336 39.43 -25.94 -25.28
N SER A 337 39.29 -25.21 -24.17
CA SER A 337 39.82 -23.85 -24.02
C SER A 337 40.69 -23.73 -22.78
N SER A 338 41.66 -22.83 -22.86
CA SER A 338 42.53 -22.42 -21.76
C SER A 338 42.84 -20.93 -21.87
N GLY A 339 42.89 -20.24 -20.74
CA GLY A 339 43.07 -18.79 -20.67
C GLY A 339 41.75 -18.02 -20.79
N SER A 340 41.74 -16.79 -20.27
CA SER A 340 40.53 -15.99 -20.04
C SER A 340 39.98 -15.28 -21.29
N LEU A 341 40.78 -15.09 -22.34
CA LEU A 341 40.34 -14.37 -23.54
C LEU A 341 39.38 -15.21 -24.41
N VAL A 342 39.48 -16.54 -24.37
CA VAL A 342 38.62 -17.39 -25.20
C VAL A 342 37.15 -17.10 -24.91
N ASP A 343 36.77 -17.01 -23.63
CA ASP A 343 35.39 -16.83 -23.21
C ASP A 343 34.84 -15.43 -23.55
N SER A 344 35.68 -14.39 -23.57
CA SER A 344 35.26 -13.03 -23.90
C SER A 344 35.12 -12.77 -25.40
N TYR A 345 35.77 -13.58 -26.25
CA TYR A 345 35.73 -13.46 -27.71
C TYR A 345 34.94 -14.59 -28.40
N TYR A 346 34.29 -15.46 -27.63
CA TYR A 346 33.43 -16.53 -28.12
C TYR A 346 32.01 -16.01 -28.38
N TYR A 347 31.54 -16.11 -29.63
CA TYR A 347 30.20 -15.70 -30.05
C TYR A 347 29.43 -16.88 -30.65
N THR A 348 28.24 -17.15 -30.11
CA THR A 348 27.27 -18.08 -30.69
C THR A 348 26.03 -17.30 -31.09
N GLY A 349 25.59 -17.46 -32.34
CA GLY A 349 24.41 -16.75 -32.86
C GLY A 349 23.06 -17.23 -32.30
N ALA A 350 23.03 -18.10 -31.28
CA ALA A 350 21.80 -18.68 -30.73
C ALA A 350 21.90 -19.00 -29.24
N SER A 351 20.85 -18.67 -28.48
CA SER A 351 20.64 -19.01 -27.07
C SER A 351 20.18 -20.47 -26.92
N ALA A 352 21.08 -21.43 -27.04
CA ALA A 352 20.81 -22.86 -26.83
C ALA A 352 21.95 -23.54 -26.06
N PRO A 353 21.67 -24.63 -25.29
CA PRO A 353 22.70 -25.41 -24.61
C PRO A 353 23.73 -25.97 -25.61
N LEU A 354 24.95 -26.23 -25.15
CA LEU A 354 26.05 -26.85 -25.91
C LEU A 354 25.68 -28.26 -26.39
N ASP A 355 24.89 -28.35 -27.47
CA ASP A 355 24.66 -29.59 -28.20
C ASP A 355 25.61 -29.68 -29.40
N THR A 356 25.93 -30.91 -29.81
CA THR A 356 27.02 -31.30 -30.73
C THR A 356 27.06 -30.57 -32.08
N GLU A 357 25.94 -30.00 -32.53
CA GLU A 357 25.79 -29.29 -33.80
C GLU A 357 26.15 -27.77 -33.69
N TYR A 358 26.15 -27.20 -32.48
CA TYR A 358 26.36 -25.77 -32.24
C TYR A 358 27.82 -25.35 -32.00
N THR A 359 28.69 -26.25 -31.53
CA THR A 359 30.12 -25.98 -31.35
C THR A 359 30.83 -25.66 -32.66
N CYS A 360 30.36 -26.19 -33.79
CA CYS A 360 30.91 -25.86 -35.10
C CYS A 360 30.58 -24.42 -35.54
N ASN A 361 29.39 -23.92 -35.23
CA ASN A 361 28.93 -22.57 -35.64
C ASN A 361 29.46 -21.42 -34.75
N ALA A 362 30.29 -21.73 -33.75
CA ALA A 362 30.87 -20.72 -32.88
C ALA A 362 31.96 -19.91 -33.60
N THR A 363 31.81 -18.58 -33.61
CA THR A 363 32.81 -17.64 -34.12
C THR A 363 33.64 -17.11 -32.96
N LEU A 364 34.96 -17.13 -33.14
CA LEU A 364 35.93 -16.56 -32.22
C LEU A 364 36.48 -15.29 -32.87
N ALA A 365 36.08 -14.13 -32.36
CA ALA A 365 36.42 -12.83 -32.94
C ALA A 365 37.90 -12.49 -32.75
N ASP A 366 38.45 -11.66 -33.64
CA ASP A 366 39.85 -11.21 -33.59
C ASP A 366 40.07 -10.21 -32.43
N PRO A 367 40.93 -10.54 -31.43
CA PRO A 367 41.19 -9.68 -30.27
C PRO A 367 42.30 -8.64 -30.52
N THR A 368 42.92 -8.61 -31.71
CA THR A 368 44.16 -7.87 -31.98
C THR A 368 44.08 -6.38 -31.64
N ALA A 369 42.98 -5.71 -31.99
CA ALA A 369 42.78 -4.28 -31.72
C ALA A 369 42.66 -3.96 -30.22
N ASP A 370 41.94 -4.80 -29.48
CA ASP A 370 41.74 -4.63 -28.04
C ASP A 370 43.02 -4.94 -27.24
N LEU A 371 43.76 -5.97 -27.65
CA LEU A 371 45.09 -6.27 -27.11
C LEU A 371 46.03 -5.09 -27.34
N GLY A 372 46.05 -4.51 -28.54
CA GLY A 372 46.83 -3.31 -28.85
C GLY A 372 46.45 -2.12 -27.97
N SER A 373 45.15 -1.86 -27.78
CA SER A 373 44.64 -0.80 -26.90
C SER A 373 45.08 -1.01 -25.44
N SER A 374 45.02 -2.25 -24.95
CA SER A 374 45.41 -2.56 -23.57
C SER A 374 46.93 -2.50 -23.35
N ILE A 375 47.73 -2.94 -24.33
CA ILE A 375 49.18 -2.78 -24.34
C ILE A 375 49.55 -1.29 -24.30
N ASN A 376 48.85 -0.44 -25.07
CA ASN A 376 49.05 1.00 -25.04
C ASN A 376 48.70 1.61 -23.67
N ASP A 377 47.67 1.12 -22.97
CA ASP A 377 47.35 1.57 -21.60
C ASP A 377 48.43 1.18 -20.59
N LEU A 378 48.91 -0.07 -20.64
CA LEU A 378 50.02 -0.53 -19.81
C LEU A 378 51.28 0.33 -20.05
N MET A 379 51.64 0.55 -21.32
CA MET A 379 52.80 1.34 -21.70
C MET A 379 52.67 2.81 -21.30
N PHE A 380 51.48 3.39 -21.40
CA PHE A 380 51.22 4.74 -20.92
C PHE A 380 51.41 4.85 -19.40
N ARG A 381 50.92 3.87 -18.63
CA ARG A 381 51.14 3.81 -17.18
C ARG A 381 52.62 3.65 -16.82
N VAL A 382 53.39 2.90 -17.61
CA VAL A 382 54.86 2.83 -17.47
C VAL A 382 55.48 4.21 -17.69
N ALA A 383 55.08 4.93 -18.75
CA ALA A 383 55.60 6.25 -19.07
C ALA A 383 55.26 7.32 -18.00
N VAL A 384 54.04 7.28 -17.44
CA VAL A 384 53.63 8.20 -16.35
C VAL A 384 54.41 7.91 -15.07
N THR A 385 54.48 6.64 -14.66
CA THR A 385 55.08 6.23 -13.37
C THR A 385 56.59 6.45 -13.34
N ASN A 386 57.27 6.31 -14.47
CA ASN A 386 58.73 6.47 -14.56
C ASN A 386 59.17 7.89 -14.97
N SER A 387 58.23 8.82 -15.07
CA SER A 387 58.52 10.20 -15.45
C SER A 387 59.32 10.93 -14.36
N ARG A 388 60.30 11.73 -14.78
CA ARG A 388 61.12 12.58 -13.89
C ARG A 388 60.83 14.06 -14.16
N ALA A 389 61.25 14.94 -13.25
CA ALA A 389 61.12 16.38 -13.45
C ALA A 389 61.82 16.88 -14.73
N SER A 390 62.84 16.17 -15.21
CA SER A 390 63.54 16.43 -16.47
C SER A 390 62.72 16.09 -17.73
N ASP A 391 61.65 15.31 -17.59
CA ASP A 391 60.81 14.86 -18.70
C ASP A 391 59.61 15.79 -18.95
N ARG A 392 59.68 17.01 -18.41
CA ARG A 392 58.62 18.02 -18.59
C ARG A 392 58.69 18.64 -19.97
N VAL A 393 57.60 18.56 -20.72
CA VAL A 393 57.48 19.10 -22.08
C VAL A 393 56.17 19.86 -22.21
N ASP A 394 56.25 21.08 -22.75
CA ASP A 394 55.08 21.90 -23.03
C ASP A 394 54.34 21.39 -24.27
N VAL A 395 53.04 21.15 -24.12
CA VAL A 395 52.13 20.60 -25.14
C VAL A 395 50.93 21.51 -25.32
N GLN A 396 50.38 21.53 -26.53
CA GLN A 396 49.15 22.27 -26.82
C GLN A 396 47.94 21.47 -26.35
N ALA A 397 47.17 22.03 -25.43
CA ALA A 397 45.93 21.48 -24.92
C ALA A 397 44.74 22.28 -25.42
N ILE A 398 43.63 21.59 -25.68
CA ILE A 398 42.37 22.20 -26.08
C ILE A 398 41.40 22.05 -24.91
N PRO A 399 40.84 23.16 -24.38
CA PRO A 399 39.84 23.08 -23.34
C PRO A 399 38.55 22.51 -23.94
N THR A 400 38.12 21.38 -23.40
CA THR A 400 36.90 20.69 -23.82
C THR A 400 35.82 21.06 -22.80
N GLY A 401 35.02 22.06 -23.14
CA GLY A 401 33.92 22.53 -22.31
C GLY A 401 32.69 22.89 -23.14
N VAL A 402 31.54 22.85 -22.50
CA VAL A 402 30.25 23.23 -23.09
C VAL A 402 29.78 24.53 -22.44
N LEU A 403 29.56 25.57 -23.24
CA LEU A 403 28.86 26.77 -22.79
C LEU A 403 27.36 26.50 -22.87
N ASN A 404 26.71 26.51 -21.72
CA ASN A 404 25.26 26.40 -21.61
C ASN A 404 24.63 27.76 -21.87
N TYR A 405 23.84 27.88 -22.94
CA TYR A 405 22.98 29.05 -23.17
C TYR A 405 21.52 28.64 -23.09
N TYR A 406 20.68 29.54 -22.59
CA TYR A 406 19.24 29.31 -22.44
C TYR A 406 18.51 29.69 -23.73
N GLN A 407 17.84 28.72 -24.36
CA GLN A 407 16.96 28.95 -25.50
C GLN A 407 15.51 28.88 -25.05
N SER A 408 14.79 30.00 -25.23
CA SER A 408 13.35 30.08 -24.94
C SER A 408 12.52 29.49 -26.08
N SER A 409 11.53 28.68 -25.73
CA SER A 409 10.50 28.16 -26.63
C SER A 409 9.20 28.95 -26.39
N PHE A 410 8.92 29.89 -27.29
CA PHE A 410 7.76 30.77 -27.21
C PHE A 410 6.42 30.04 -27.36
N LEU A 411 6.41 28.83 -27.93
CA LEU A 411 5.21 28.01 -28.05
C LEU A 411 4.68 27.58 -26.66
N PHE A 412 5.54 27.00 -25.82
CA PHE A 412 5.16 26.57 -24.47
C PHE A 412 4.80 27.77 -23.58
N LEU A 413 5.54 28.88 -23.73
CA LEU A 413 5.23 30.12 -23.03
C LEU A 413 3.87 30.69 -23.45
N GLY A 414 3.56 30.69 -24.75
CA GLY A 414 2.28 31.14 -25.29
C GLY A 414 1.10 30.30 -24.81
N ILE A 415 1.27 28.98 -24.76
CA ILE A 415 0.24 28.05 -24.23
C ILE A 415 0.01 28.32 -22.74
N ALA A 416 1.07 28.50 -21.93
CA ALA A 416 0.94 28.82 -20.52
C ALA A 416 0.17 30.13 -20.28
N VAL A 417 0.50 31.19 -21.03
CA VAL A 417 -0.21 32.48 -20.96
C VAL A 417 -1.68 32.34 -21.38
N ALA A 418 -1.97 31.57 -22.42
CA ALA A 418 -3.34 31.34 -22.89
C ALA A 418 -4.21 30.62 -21.83
N LEU A 419 -3.65 29.64 -21.11
CA LEU A 419 -4.34 28.95 -20.02
C LEU A 419 -4.68 29.90 -18.87
N VAL A 420 -3.76 30.79 -18.49
CA VAL A 420 -4.01 31.81 -17.45
C VAL A 420 -5.17 32.71 -17.85
N TRP A 421 -5.18 33.20 -19.09
CA TRP A 421 -6.29 34.03 -19.60
C TRP A 421 -7.61 33.27 -19.59
N LEU A 422 -7.61 31.98 -19.92
CA LEU A 422 -8.81 31.15 -19.88
C LEU A 422 -9.36 31.02 -18.43
N ASN A 423 -8.49 30.87 -17.43
CA ASN A 423 -8.91 30.85 -16.03
C ASN A 423 -9.53 32.17 -15.60
N ILE A 424 -8.92 33.30 -15.97
CA ILE A 424 -9.47 34.62 -15.67
C ILE A 424 -10.87 34.78 -16.28
N LEU A 425 -11.04 34.37 -17.55
CA LEU A 425 -12.32 34.43 -18.24
C LEU A 425 -13.41 33.57 -17.58
N ILE A 426 -13.06 32.40 -17.03
CA ILE A 426 -14.00 31.55 -16.31
C ILE A 426 -14.32 32.09 -14.90
N ILE A 427 -13.34 32.63 -14.19
CA ILE A 427 -13.54 33.11 -12.82
C ILE A 427 -14.35 34.43 -12.81
N LEU A 428 -14.15 35.31 -13.78
CA LEU A 428 -14.79 36.65 -13.81
C LEU A 428 -16.33 36.63 -13.64
N PRO A 429 -17.09 35.78 -14.35
CA PRO A 429 -18.55 35.70 -14.16
C PRO A 429 -19.01 35.25 -12.77
N MET A 430 -18.16 34.58 -11.98
CA MET A 430 -18.50 34.17 -10.61
C MET A 430 -18.65 35.37 -9.66
N PHE A 431 -17.97 36.47 -9.97
CA PHE A 431 -18.12 37.73 -9.25
C PHE A 431 -19.36 38.52 -9.68
N TRP A 432 -20.09 38.09 -10.70
CA TRP A 432 -21.25 38.85 -11.20
C TRP A 432 -22.39 38.90 -10.18
N GLY A 433 -22.82 40.11 -9.82
CA GLY A 433 -23.86 40.34 -8.81
C GLY A 433 -23.30 40.51 -7.39
N TRP A 434 -21.98 40.64 -7.22
CA TRP A 434 -21.38 40.94 -5.92
C TRP A 434 -21.90 42.24 -5.30
N TRP A 435 -22.27 43.22 -6.13
CA TRP A 435 -22.85 44.50 -5.71
C TRP A 435 -24.26 44.36 -5.10
N ASP A 436 -24.98 43.27 -5.38
CA ASP A 436 -26.34 43.06 -4.86
C ASP A 436 -26.33 42.56 -3.40
N ILE A 437 -25.18 42.10 -2.89
CA ILE A 437 -25.05 41.45 -1.58
C ILE A 437 -24.95 42.46 -0.43
N GLY A 438 -24.59 43.72 -0.72
CA GLY A 438 -24.67 44.84 0.21
C GLY A 438 -23.72 44.80 1.43
N ARG A 439 -22.96 43.73 1.63
CA ARG A 439 -22.01 43.53 2.73
C ARG A 439 -20.83 42.65 2.34
N LYS A 440 -19.76 42.65 3.14
CA LYS A 440 -18.71 41.63 3.04
C LYS A 440 -19.30 40.28 3.45
N ILE A 441 -18.96 39.25 2.69
CA ILE A 441 -19.51 37.91 2.85
C ILE A 441 -18.41 36.86 2.89
N SER A 442 -18.60 35.87 3.75
CA SER A 442 -17.81 34.64 3.76
C SER A 442 -18.73 33.45 4.01
N LEU A 443 -18.18 32.25 4.18
CA LEU A 443 -18.96 31.04 4.47
C LEU A 443 -18.60 30.47 5.85
N ILE A 444 -18.27 31.36 6.78
CA ILE A 444 -18.01 30.93 8.16
C ILE A 444 -19.33 30.50 8.84
N PRO A 445 -19.25 29.62 9.86
CA PRO A 445 -20.44 28.98 10.44
C PRO A 445 -21.53 29.94 10.93
N ILE A 446 -21.15 31.11 11.46
CA ILE A 446 -22.10 32.09 12.01
C ILE A 446 -22.93 32.79 10.92
N GLU A 447 -22.34 33.16 9.79
CA GLU A 447 -23.07 33.79 8.67
C GLU A 447 -23.99 32.78 7.99
N VAL A 448 -23.53 31.53 7.87
CA VAL A 448 -24.34 30.43 7.31
C VAL A 448 -25.51 30.11 8.25
N ALA A 449 -25.28 30.07 9.56
CA ALA A 449 -26.31 29.88 10.57
C ALA A 449 -27.34 31.03 10.56
N GLU A 450 -26.89 32.27 10.38
CA GLU A 450 -27.77 33.44 10.23
C GLU A 450 -28.61 33.32 8.95
N ALA A 451 -28.00 32.96 7.82
CA ALA A 451 -28.71 32.75 6.54
C ALA A 451 -29.78 31.66 6.62
N PHE A 452 -29.55 30.62 7.41
CA PHE A 452 -30.54 29.58 7.70
C PHE A 452 -31.49 29.92 8.85
N ASN A 453 -31.44 31.16 9.36
CA ASN A 453 -32.29 31.64 10.43
C ASN A 453 -32.23 30.74 11.69
N ALA A 454 -31.01 30.35 12.07
CA ALA A 454 -30.75 29.48 13.20
C ALA A 454 -31.37 30.04 14.49
N PRO A 455 -32.00 29.21 15.35
CA PRO A 455 -32.74 29.68 16.53
C PRO A 455 -31.95 30.60 17.46
N VAL A 456 -30.63 30.37 17.60
CA VAL A 456 -29.72 31.16 18.45
C VAL A 456 -29.45 32.58 17.91
N LEU A 457 -29.64 32.81 16.60
CA LEU A 457 -29.41 34.08 15.90
C LEU A 457 -30.71 34.78 15.47
N ARG A 458 -31.87 34.12 15.59
CA ARG A 458 -33.18 34.55 15.08
C ARG A 458 -33.67 35.92 15.59
N LYS A 459 -33.15 36.43 16.71
CA LYS A 459 -33.49 37.76 17.27
C LYS A 459 -32.61 38.91 16.75
N GLU A 460 -31.48 38.59 16.14
CA GLU A 460 -30.50 39.56 15.65
C GLU A 460 -30.63 39.65 14.12
N THR A 461 -31.63 40.38 13.64
CA THR A 461 -31.80 40.62 12.20
C THR A 461 -31.15 41.95 11.83
N GLY A 462 -30.06 41.91 11.07
CA GLY A 462 -29.48 43.08 10.43
C GLY A 462 -28.51 42.66 9.34
N HIS A 463 -28.48 43.36 8.20
CA HIS A 463 -27.47 43.16 7.15
C HIS A 463 -26.07 43.56 7.66
N ARG A 464 -25.51 42.83 8.63
CA ARG A 464 -24.20 43.08 9.24
C ARG A 464 -23.17 42.07 8.74
N ASP A 465 -21.91 42.46 8.76
CA ASP A 465 -20.80 41.55 8.48
C ASP A 465 -20.42 40.72 9.72
N VAL A 466 -19.48 39.80 9.53
CA VAL A 466 -18.97 38.88 10.56
C VAL A 466 -18.58 39.59 11.86
N ASP A 467 -17.83 40.69 11.74
CA ASP A 467 -17.32 41.42 12.90
C ASP A 467 -18.49 42.02 13.71
N GLY A 468 -19.51 42.56 13.03
CA GLY A 468 -20.72 43.06 13.67
C GLY A 468 -21.62 41.97 14.28
N LEU A 469 -21.62 40.75 13.75
CA LEU A 469 -22.31 39.60 14.35
C LEU A 469 -21.58 39.12 15.61
N ILE A 470 -20.26 38.97 15.54
CA ILE A 470 -19.42 38.54 16.66
C ILE A 470 -19.52 39.54 17.82
N GLU A 471 -19.61 40.84 17.55
CA GLU A 471 -19.79 41.86 18.60
C GLU A 471 -21.11 41.69 19.38
N GLN A 472 -22.17 41.15 18.77
CA GLN A 472 -23.48 40.96 19.42
C GLN A 472 -23.67 39.59 20.06
N VAL A 473 -23.09 38.54 19.48
CA VAL A 473 -23.34 37.15 19.91
C VAL A 473 -22.09 36.40 20.35
N GLY A 474 -20.90 37.02 20.26
CA GLY A 474 -19.62 36.40 20.58
C GLY A 474 -19.48 35.96 22.04
N ASP A 475 -20.20 36.62 22.95
CA ASP A 475 -20.24 36.26 24.37
C ASP A 475 -21.31 35.20 24.71
N ARG A 476 -22.09 34.73 23.73
CA ARG A 476 -23.13 33.70 23.96
C ARG A 476 -22.49 32.31 24.00
N ALA A 477 -22.61 31.64 25.13
CA ALA A 477 -22.18 30.26 25.28
C ALA A 477 -23.03 29.31 24.41
N VAL A 478 -22.39 28.60 23.47
CA VAL A 478 -22.98 27.49 22.72
C VAL A 478 -22.68 26.21 23.51
N VAL A 479 -23.65 25.69 24.27
CA VAL A 479 -23.43 24.54 25.16
C VAL A 479 -24.16 23.30 24.63
N PHE A 480 -23.39 22.28 24.29
CA PHE A 480 -23.83 20.89 24.27
C PHE A 480 -24.17 20.47 25.71
N ARG A 481 -25.45 20.19 26.02
CA ARG A 481 -25.87 19.87 27.40
C ARG A 481 -26.16 18.36 27.55
N PRO A 482 -25.19 17.55 27.99
CA PRO A 482 -25.48 16.22 28.53
C PRO A 482 -26.37 16.34 29.78
N THR A 483 -27.11 15.29 30.11
CA THR A 483 -27.84 15.20 31.37
C THR A 483 -26.90 14.76 32.49
N GLU A 484 -27.08 15.30 33.69
CA GLU A 484 -26.40 14.78 34.89
C GLU A 484 -27.10 13.46 35.28
N GLN A 485 -26.33 12.37 35.37
CA GLN A 485 -26.80 11.01 35.66
C GLN A 485 -26.07 10.48 36.89
N GLU A 486 -26.77 9.73 37.75
CA GLU A 486 -26.14 9.11 38.93
C GLU A 486 -25.20 7.98 38.51
N ILE A 487 -23.99 7.94 39.08
CA ILE A 487 -23.06 6.82 38.84
C ILE A 487 -23.61 5.53 39.47
N ASP A 488 -24.19 5.63 40.67
CA ASP A 488 -24.74 4.53 41.44
C ASP A 488 -26.20 4.77 41.83
N HIS A 489 -27.13 4.06 41.18
CA HIS A 489 -28.58 4.11 41.47
C HIS A 489 -28.99 3.27 42.70
N PHE A 490 -28.09 2.47 43.27
CA PHE A 490 -28.44 1.46 44.27
C PHE A 490 -27.56 1.57 45.54
N PRO A 491 -27.66 2.67 46.30
CA PRO A 491 -26.79 2.96 47.46
C PRO A 491 -26.97 2.04 48.68
N ASN A 492 -27.89 1.05 48.59
CA ASN A 492 -28.15 0.06 49.64
C ASN A 492 -27.76 -1.37 49.21
N SER A 493 -27.19 -1.53 48.02
CA SER A 493 -26.83 -2.83 47.45
C SER A 493 -25.36 -3.14 47.72
N SER A 494 -25.08 -4.22 48.44
CA SER A 494 -23.70 -4.66 48.69
C SER A 494 -22.88 -4.95 47.42
N ARG A 495 -23.53 -5.06 46.25
CA ARG A 495 -22.88 -5.24 44.95
C ARG A 495 -22.06 -4.02 44.50
N TYR A 496 -22.45 -2.82 44.93
CA TYR A 496 -21.85 -1.56 44.46
C TYR A 496 -21.07 -0.84 45.57
N GLU A 497 -20.69 -1.54 46.63
CA GLU A 497 -19.78 -0.99 47.65
C GLU A 497 -18.36 -0.86 47.09
N PRO A 498 -17.64 0.26 47.36
CA PRO A 498 -18.09 1.43 48.07
C PRO A 498 -19.02 2.31 47.22
N HIS A 499 -20.11 2.74 47.83
CA HIS A 499 -21.11 3.59 47.19
C HIS A 499 -20.58 4.99 46.90
N THR A 500 -21.13 5.61 45.86
CA THR A 500 -20.84 7.00 45.48
C THR A 500 -22.13 7.76 45.19
N ASN A 501 -22.17 9.05 45.53
CA ASN A 501 -23.25 9.97 45.16
C ASN A 501 -22.83 10.91 44.00
N ALA A 502 -21.69 10.62 43.36
CA ALA A 502 -21.22 11.39 42.24
C ALA A 502 -22.11 11.18 41.00
N THR A 503 -22.16 12.21 40.16
CA THR A 503 -22.83 12.16 38.86
C THR A 503 -21.81 12.13 37.73
N PHE A 504 -22.26 11.68 36.57
CA PHE A 504 -21.55 11.81 35.31
C PHE A 504 -22.45 12.39 34.24
N LYS A 505 -21.83 12.85 33.15
CA LYS A 505 -22.52 13.44 32.02
C LYS A 505 -22.92 12.34 31.04
N GLN A 506 -24.20 12.02 31.00
CA GLN A 506 -24.75 11.10 30.00
C GLN A 506 -25.22 11.89 28.77
N ARG A 507 -24.76 11.47 27.61
CA ARG A 507 -25.02 12.12 26.34
C ARG A 507 -26.36 11.68 25.76
N TYR A 508 -27.13 12.63 25.23
CA TYR A 508 -28.35 12.34 24.49
C TYR A 508 -28.52 13.33 23.34
N PHE A 509 -29.30 12.93 22.34
CA PHE A 509 -29.63 13.70 21.16
C PHE A 509 -31.14 13.65 20.96
N PHE A 510 -31.75 14.71 20.43
CA PHE A 510 -33.18 14.70 20.18
C PHE A 510 -33.55 15.40 18.88
N ASP A 511 -34.69 15.01 18.32
CA ASP A 511 -35.33 15.64 17.17
C ASP A 511 -36.80 15.91 17.51
N ASP A 512 -37.20 17.18 17.46
CA ASP A 512 -38.55 17.66 17.73
C ASP A 512 -39.31 18.05 16.45
N SER A 513 -38.77 17.75 15.26
CA SER A 513 -39.30 18.18 13.95
C SER A 513 -40.77 17.80 13.71
N TYR A 514 -41.25 16.73 14.32
CA TYR A 514 -42.63 16.23 14.19
C TYR A 514 -43.48 16.45 15.45
N TYR A 515 -42.88 16.94 16.54
CA TYR A 515 -43.53 17.00 17.84
C TYR A 515 -44.70 18.00 17.84
N LYS A 516 -45.83 17.56 18.40
CA LYS A 516 -46.97 18.42 18.73
C LYS A 516 -47.38 18.20 20.18
N PRO A 517 -47.93 19.22 20.88
CA PRO A 517 -48.40 19.06 22.25
C PRO A 517 -49.34 17.86 22.41
N GLY A 518 -49.03 16.98 23.37
CA GLY A 518 -49.75 15.73 23.62
C GLY A 518 -49.22 14.51 22.86
N GLY A 519 -48.23 14.66 21.98
CA GLY A 519 -47.52 13.55 21.35
C GLY A 519 -46.59 12.80 22.31
N PRO A 520 -46.17 11.57 21.97
CA PRO A 520 -45.23 10.78 22.78
C PRO A 520 -43.79 11.25 22.70
N VAL A 521 -42.98 10.75 23.62
CA VAL A 521 -41.52 10.81 23.53
C VAL A 521 -40.99 9.40 23.25
N PHE A 522 -40.29 9.24 22.14
CA PHE A 522 -39.63 7.99 21.77
C PHE A 522 -38.18 8.01 22.27
N LEU A 523 -37.84 7.06 23.13
CA LEU A 523 -36.49 6.90 23.67
C LEU A 523 -35.78 5.72 22.99
N TYR A 524 -34.88 6.02 22.07
CA TYR A 524 -33.98 5.06 21.47
C TYR A 524 -32.77 4.83 22.38
N ILE A 525 -32.60 3.62 22.86
CA ILE A 525 -31.44 3.23 23.67
C ILE A 525 -30.25 2.98 22.75
N GLY A 526 -29.13 3.66 23.00
CA GLY A 526 -27.97 3.69 22.09
C GLY A 526 -27.27 2.35 21.88
N GLY A 527 -27.30 1.48 22.89
CA GLY A 527 -26.60 0.19 22.88
C GLY A 527 -25.09 0.36 23.07
N GLU A 528 -24.32 -0.51 22.46
CA GLU A 528 -22.89 -0.71 22.69
C GLU A 528 -22.02 0.17 21.79
N THR A 529 -22.46 1.40 21.55
CA THR A 529 -21.81 2.31 20.60
C THR A 529 -22.04 3.77 20.98
N SER A 530 -21.38 4.67 20.25
CA SER A 530 -21.67 6.11 20.31
C SER A 530 -23.11 6.38 19.87
N GLY A 531 -23.81 7.28 20.56
CA GLY A 531 -25.16 7.71 20.17
C GLY A 531 -25.22 8.30 18.76
N GLU A 532 -24.11 8.85 18.26
CA GLU A 532 -23.99 9.33 16.87
C GLU A 532 -24.16 8.22 15.83
N SER A 533 -23.71 7.00 16.14
CA SER A 533 -23.90 5.81 15.30
C SER A 533 -25.37 5.43 15.14
N ARG A 534 -26.28 6.05 15.89
CA ARG A 534 -27.74 5.80 15.85
C ARG A 534 -28.53 6.91 15.18
N PHE A 535 -27.89 7.98 14.67
CA PHE A 535 -28.58 9.13 14.05
C PHE A 535 -29.51 8.76 12.91
N SER A 536 -29.19 7.72 12.14
CA SER A 536 -30.08 7.20 11.10
C SER A 536 -31.49 6.89 11.63
N ASN A 537 -31.65 6.47 12.88
CA ASN A 537 -32.96 6.20 13.48
C ASN A 537 -33.81 7.46 13.66
N LEU A 538 -33.20 8.61 14.00
CA LEU A 538 -33.92 9.90 14.08
C LEU A 538 -34.14 10.52 12.70
N GLN A 539 -33.29 10.20 11.73
CA GLN A 539 -33.30 10.85 10.41
C GLN A 539 -34.15 10.12 9.37
N THR A 540 -34.07 8.80 9.30
CA THR A 540 -34.74 7.99 8.26
C THR A 540 -35.32 6.68 8.77
N GLY A 541 -34.87 6.17 9.91
CA GLY A 541 -35.25 4.90 10.50
C GLY A 541 -36.50 4.95 11.37
N ILE A 542 -36.67 3.93 12.21
CA ILE A 542 -37.94 3.66 12.89
C ILE A 542 -38.44 4.79 13.78
N ILE A 543 -37.55 5.48 14.51
CA ILE A 543 -37.97 6.59 15.39
C ILE A 543 -38.52 7.73 14.56
N GLN A 544 -37.88 8.07 13.43
CA GLN A 544 -38.41 9.04 12.49
C GLN A 544 -39.81 8.66 12.00
N ILE A 545 -39.98 7.40 11.58
CA ILE A 545 -41.25 6.87 11.07
C ILE A 545 -42.35 7.00 12.13
N LEU A 546 -42.06 6.60 13.37
CA LEU A 546 -43.00 6.68 14.49
C LEU A 546 -43.30 8.13 14.90
N MET A 547 -42.28 8.99 14.96
CA MET A 547 -42.44 10.44 15.21
C MET A 547 -43.40 11.06 14.20
N GLN A 548 -43.19 10.81 12.92
CA GLN A 548 -44.02 11.36 11.84
C GLN A 548 -45.46 10.84 11.91
N ALA A 549 -45.66 9.56 12.22
CA ALA A 549 -46.99 8.95 12.31
C ALA A 549 -47.79 9.45 13.52
N THR A 550 -47.12 9.76 14.64
CA THR A 550 -47.77 10.00 15.94
C THR A 550 -47.64 11.43 16.47
N ASN A 551 -46.92 12.30 15.75
CA ASN A 551 -46.53 13.65 16.19
C ASN A 551 -45.66 13.63 17.46
N GLY A 552 -44.76 12.64 17.55
CA GLY A 552 -43.87 12.45 18.69
C GLY A 552 -42.55 13.22 18.58
N LEU A 553 -41.80 13.21 19.68
CA LEU A 553 -40.41 13.67 19.79
C LEU A 553 -39.49 12.45 19.91
N GLY A 554 -38.36 12.47 19.23
CA GLY A 554 -37.40 11.35 19.22
C GLY A 554 -36.16 11.70 20.01
N VAL A 555 -35.67 10.75 20.80
CA VAL A 555 -34.47 10.89 21.62
C VAL A 555 -33.57 9.68 21.41
N ILE A 556 -32.28 9.89 21.22
CA ILE A 556 -31.25 8.86 21.39
C ILE A 556 -30.56 9.12 22.71
N LEU A 557 -30.55 8.12 23.60
CA LEU A 557 -29.79 8.15 24.84
C LEU A 557 -28.59 7.22 24.72
N GLU A 558 -27.39 7.78 24.89
CA GLU A 558 -26.15 6.99 24.88
C GLU A 558 -26.02 6.20 26.19
N ASN A 559 -25.69 4.92 26.10
CA ASN A 559 -25.53 4.08 27.29
C ASN A 559 -24.31 4.50 28.12
N ARG A 560 -24.38 4.30 29.44
CA ARG A 560 -23.21 4.41 30.32
C ARG A 560 -22.06 3.53 29.79
N TYR A 561 -20.84 4.06 29.84
CA TYR A 561 -19.60 3.44 29.35
C TYR A 561 -19.50 3.22 27.84
N TYR A 562 -20.27 3.98 27.05
CA TYR A 562 -20.15 4.01 25.59
C TYR A 562 -20.09 5.45 25.06
N GLY A 563 -19.45 5.64 23.90
CA GLY A 563 -19.27 6.96 23.27
C GLY A 563 -18.54 7.96 24.16
N GLU A 564 -19.24 9.00 24.63
CA GLU A 564 -18.69 10.00 25.56
C GLU A 564 -19.31 9.89 26.97
N SER A 565 -20.20 8.91 27.20
CA SER A 565 -20.96 8.74 28.43
C SER A 565 -20.24 7.86 29.46
N PHE A 566 -18.99 8.20 29.78
CA PHE A 566 -18.17 7.45 30.75
C PHE A 566 -18.22 8.09 32.15
N PRO A 567 -18.55 7.33 33.22
CA PRO A 567 -18.48 7.82 34.59
C PRO A 567 -17.07 8.18 35.09
N PHE A 568 -16.03 7.59 34.50
CA PHE A 568 -14.64 7.76 34.89
C PHE A 568 -13.73 7.95 33.67
N GLU A 569 -12.55 8.55 33.87
CA GLU A 569 -11.56 8.78 32.78
C GLU A 569 -10.96 7.49 32.22
N THR A 570 -11.04 6.40 32.99
CA THR A 570 -10.53 5.07 32.65
C THR A 570 -11.57 4.01 33.00
N SER A 571 -11.33 2.79 32.51
CA SER A 571 -12.18 1.62 32.70
C SER A 571 -11.38 0.50 33.40
N THR A 572 -10.79 0.80 34.56
CA THR A 572 -10.23 -0.24 35.45
C THR A 572 -11.34 -1.15 35.98
N THR A 573 -10.98 -2.31 36.53
CA THR A 573 -11.97 -3.25 37.10
C THR A 573 -12.85 -2.58 38.16
N ASP A 574 -12.29 -1.78 39.07
CA ASP A 574 -13.07 -1.02 40.07
C ASP A 574 -14.00 0.01 39.42
N GLN A 575 -13.53 0.74 38.41
CA GLN A 575 -14.34 1.74 37.73
C GLN A 575 -15.47 1.11 36.91
N LEU A 576 -15.31 -0.12 36.43
CA LEU A 576 -16.34 -0.86 35.69
C LEU A 576 -17.40 -1.52 36.59
N GLN A 577 -17.28 -1.43 37.92
CA GLN A 577 -18.26 -2.04 38.84
C GLN A 577 -19.70 -1.54 38.61
N PHE A 578 -19.85 -0.31 38.08
CA PHE A 578 -21.15 0.29 37.78
C PHE A 578 -21.62 0.06 36.33
N LEU A 579 -20.87 -0.69 35.51
CA LEU A 579 -21.31 -1.19 34.21
C LEU A 579 -22.06 -2.51 34.41
N THR A 580 -23.33 -2.42 34.75
CA THR A 580 -24.21 -3.58 34.97
C THR A 580 -25.57 -3.33 34.32
N THR A 581 -26.28 -4.40 33.97
CA THR A 581 -27.60 -4.31 33.33
C THR A 581 -28.59 -3.52 34.20
N GLU A 582 -28.58 -3.72 35.53
CA GLU A 582 -29.44 -2.98 36.49
C GLU A 582 -29.19 -1.48 36.43
N GLN A 583 -27.92 -1.07 36.46
CA GLN A 583 -27.55 0.34 36.47
C GLN A 583 -27.92 1.00 35.13
N SER A 584 -27.73 0.32 34.01
CA SER A 584 -28.14 0.82 32.69
C SER A 584 -29.65 0.98 32.55
N ILE A 585 -30.47 0.05 33.05
CA ILE A 585 -31.93 0.22 32.98
C ILE A 585 -32.45 1.26 33.98
N ALA A 586 -31.75 1.47 35.10
CA ALA A 586 -32.02 2.55 36.04
C ALA A 586 -31.70 3.92 35.43
N ASP A 587 -30.64 4.04 34.62
CA ASP A 587 -30.35 5.27 33.87
C ASP A 587 -31.53 5.70 33.00
N ASN A 588 -32.14 4.74 32.29
CA ASN A 588 -33.32 5.02 31.45
C ASN A 588 -34.47 5.57 32.29
N ALA A 589 -34.76 4.95 33.44
CA ALA A 589 -35.81 5.38 34.34
C ALA A 589 -35.51 6.76 34.96
N TYR A 590 -34.26 7.02 35.31
CA TYR A 590 -33.82 8.31 35.82
C TYR A 590 -33.92 9.40 34.73
N PHE A 591 -33.51 9.08 33.50
CA PHE A 591 -33.52 10.02 32.39
C PHE A 591 -34.93 10.52 32.07
N VAL A 592 -35.93 9.63 31.97
CA VAL A 592 -37.31 10.06 31.64
C VAL A 592 -37.96 10.96 32.71
N GLN A 593 -37.42 10.94 33.94
CA GLN A 593 -37.88 11.82 35.03
C GLN A 593 -37.20 13.20 34.99
N HIS A 594 -35.99 13.29 34.45
CA HIS A 594 -35.14 14.48 34.54
C HIS A 594 -34.82 15.13 33.17
N ALA A 595 -35.23 14.50 32.07
CA ALA A 595 -34.94 14.97 30.72
C ALA A 595 -35.42 16.41 30.48
N SER A 596 -34.61 17.18 29.77
CA SER A 596 -34.89 18.57 29.40
C SER A 596 -34.65 18.75 27.91
N PHE A 597 -35.60 19.38 27.21
CA PHE A 597 -35.52 19.59 25.76
C PHE A 597 -35.58 21.09 25.43
N PRO A 598 -34.42 21.77 25.35
CA PRO A 598 -34.37 23.20 25.06
C PRO A 598 -35.08 23.52 23.74
N GLY A 599 -35.99 24.50 23.77
CA GLY A 599 -36.78 24.89 22.59
C GLY A 599 -38.15 24.22 22.52
N VAL A 600 -38.39 23.15 23.30
CA VAL A 600 -39.69 22.48 23.38
C VAL A 600 -40.50 23.07 24.53
N ASN A 601 -41.60 23.75 24.21
CA ASN A 601 -42.46 24.43 25.19
C ASN A 601 -43.51 23.48 25.79
N ALA A 602 -43.06 22.37 26.38
CA ALA A 602 -43.91 21.36 27.05
C ALA A 602 -43.14 20.64 28.16
N THR A 603 -43.83 20.25 29.24
CA THR A 603 -43.26 19.38 30.28
C THR A 603 -43.37 17.93 29.81
N LEU A 604 -42.25 17.38 29.35
CA LEU A 604 -42.18 16.03 28.77
C LEU A 604 -41.66 14.96 29.73
N THR A 605 -41.35 15.31 30.98
CA THR A 605 -40.96 14.33 31.99
C THR A 605 -42.16 13.49 32.45
N THR A 606 -41.91 12.23 32.80
CA THR A 606 -42.92 11.35 33.39
C THR A 606 -43.50 11.99 34.68
N PRO A 607 -44.83 11.89 34.92
CA PRO A 607 -45.84 11.13 34.17
C PRO A 607 -46.58 11.95 33.09
N ASN A 608 -46.08 13.13 32.70
CA ASN A 608 -46.84 14.08 31.87
C ASN A 608 -46.87 13.74 30.38
N ALA A 609 -45.94 12.90 29.90
CA ALA A 609 -45.89 12.43 28.53
C ALA A 609 -45.72 10.90 28.47
N PRO A 610 -46.31 10.20 27.47
CA PRO A 610 -46.08 8.78 27.29
C PRO A 610 -44.69 8.55 26.68
N TRP A 611 -43.80 7.94 27.46
CA TRP A 611 -42.47 7.52 27.02
C TRP A 611 -42.52 6.11 26.43
N ILE A 612 -42.08 5.98 25.18
CA ILE A 612 -42.06 4.72 24.44
C ILE A 612 -40.61 4.39 24.09
N LEU A 613 -40.10 3.28 24.62
CA LEU A 613 -38.72 2.88 24.41
C LEU A 613 -38.56 2.08 23.12
N TYR A 614 -37.38 2.16 22.52
CA TYR A 614 -36.98 1.30 21.43
C TYR A 614 -35.49 0.96 21.58
N GLY A 615 -35.11 -0.27 21.26
CA GLY A 615 -33.72 -0.66 21.14
C GLY A 615 -33.54 -1.95 20.36
N GLY A 616 -32.39 -2.07 19.69
CA GLY A 616 -31.94 -3.28 18.99
C GLY A 616 -30.88 -4.05 19.79
N SER A 617 -30.82 -5.38 19.70
CA SER A 617 -29.73 -6.17 20.34
C SER A 617 -29.71 -6.03 21.87
N LEU A 618 -28.56 -5.73 22.50
CA LEU A 618 -28.50 -5.40 23.94
C LEU A 618 -29.39 -4.22 24.30
N ALA A 619 -29.50 -3.20 23.45
CA ALA A 619 -30.43 -2.09 23.68
C ALA A 619 -31.89 -2.57 23.63
N GLY A 620 -32.20 -3.60 22.85
CA GLY A 620 -33.49 -4.28 22.85
C GLY A 620 -33.73 -5.03 24.16
N ALA A 621 -32.73 -5.74 24.67
CA ALA A 621 -32.79 -6.38 25.99
C ALA A 621 -32.99 -5.34 27.10
N GLN A 622 -32.23 -4.24 27.08
CA GLN A 622 -32.39 -3.12 28.02
C GLN A 622 -33.78 -2.48 27.91
N THR A 623 -34.36 -2.35 26.71
CA THR A 623 -35.75 -1.89 26.53
C THR A 623 -36.72 -2.83 27.23
N ALA A 624 -36.61 -4.14 27.00
CA ALA A 624 -37.46 -5.14 27.63
C ALA A 624 -37.31 -5.14 29.17
N PHE A 625 -36.09 -5.07 29.67
CA PHE A 625 -35.80 -5.08 31.11
C PHE A 625 -36.23 -3.77 31.80
N SER A 626 -36.05 -2.61 31.14
CA SER A 626 -36.58 -1.33 31.62
C SER A 626 -38.10 -1.37 31.75
N LEU A 627 -38.82 -1.91 30.75
CA LEU A 627 -40.28 -2.05 30.82
C LEU A 627 -40.73 -3.07 31.86
N HIS A 628 -40.02 -4.19 31.99
CA HIS A 628 -40.29 -5.19 33.02
C HIS A 628 -40.14 -4.64 34.44
N THR A 629 -39.18 -3.73 34.65
CA THR A 629 -38.84 -3.20 35.99
C THR A 629 -39.56 -1.91 36.33
N TYR A 630 -39.68 -0.99 35.38
CA TYR A 630 -40.18 0.38 35.59
C TYR A 630 -41.42 0.71 34.74
N GLY A 631 -41.93 -0.25 33.96
CA GLY A 631 -43.16 -0.10 33.18
C GLY A 631 -44.41 -0.53 33.94
N GLY A 632 -45.46 -0.88 33.18
CA GLY A 632 -46.76 -1.28 33.74
C GLY A 632 -47.70 -0.09 34.04
N ASP A 633 -48.84 -0.39 34.63
CA ASP A 633 -49.86 0.63 34.93
C ASP A 633 -49.44 1.48 36.12
N GLY A 634 -49.31 2.80 35.90
CA GLY A 634 -48.76 3.74 36.88
C GLY A 634 -47.24 3.71 37.00
N GLY A 635 -46.55 2.94 36.14
CA GLY A 635 -45.10 2.94 36.02
C GLY A 635 -44.55 4.20 35.35
N LEU A 636 -43.22 4.31 35.31
CA LEU A 636 -42.53 5.46 34.72
C LEU A 636 -42.52 5.45 33.19
N LEU A 637 -42.53 4.24 32.62
CA LEU A 637 -42.41 3.97 31.20
C LEU A 637 -43.74 3.44 30.66
N TRP A 638 -44.21 4.01 29.54
CA TRP A 638 -45.53 3.67 29.03
C TRP A 638 -45.53 2.39 28.21
N ALA A 639 -44.60 2.27 27.25
CA ALA A 639 -44.50 1.14 26.34
C ALA A 639 -43.07 0.97 25.82
N GLY A 640 -42.77 -0.12 25.12
CA GLY A 640 -41.48 -0.32 24.49
C GLY A 640 -41.47 -1.36 23.37
N ILE A 641 -40.52 -1.25 22.44
CA ILE A 641 -40.28 -2.21 21.37
C ILE A 641 -38.84 -2.74 21.52
N GLY A 642 -38.72 -4.01 21.90
CA GLY A 642 -37.45 -4.73 21.92
C GLY A 642 -37.24 -5.42 20.58
N ALA A 643 -36.36 -4.87 19.74
CA ALA A 643 -36.01 -5.43 18.45
C ALA A 643 -34.79 -6.34 18.57
N SER A 644 -34.88 -7.60 18.11
CA SER A 644 -33.78 -8.58 18.21
C SER A 644 -33.18 -8.61 19.62
N ALA A 645 -34.05 -8.60 20.63
CA ALA A 645 -33.70 -8.29 22.00
C ALA A 645 -33.04 -9.50 22.68
N THR A 646 -31.73 -9.39 22.95
CA THR A 646 -30.86 -10.44 23.51
C THR A 646 -31.11 -10.71 25.01
N THR A 647 -32.35 -11.10 25.31
CA THR A 647 -32.90 -11.17 26.67
C THR A 647 -32.45 -12.40 27.45
N LYS A 648 -31.89 -13.41 26.77
CA LYS A 648 -31.36 -14.63 27.38
C LYS A 648 -29.84 -14.58 27.49
N ALA A 649 -29.31 -14.67 28.72
CA ALA A 649 -27.89 -14.93 28.94
C ALA A 649 -27.57 -16.43 28.90
N LYS A 650 -26.45 -16.79 28.27
CA LYS A 650 -25.96 -18.16 28.06
C LYS A 650 -24.44 -18.15 28.00
N LEU A 651 -23.73 -19.06 28.67
CA LEU A 651 -22.27 -19.03 28.69
C LEU A 651 -21.65 -19.24 27.30
N ALA A 652 -21.98 -20.37 26.66
CA ALA A 652 -21.54 -20.74 25.33
C ALA A 652 -22.66 -20.52 24.32
N TYR A 653 -22.42 -19.72 23.28
CA TYR A 653 -23.39 -19.43 22.24
C TYR A 653 -22.95 -20.03 20.90
N VAL A 654 -23.23 -21.32 20.72
CA VAL A 654 -22.90 -22.06 19.50
C VAL A 654 -23.86 -21.76 18.35
N GLU A 655 -25.11 -21.41 18.69
CA GLU A 655 -26.20 -21.19 17.75
C GLU A 655 -26.02 -19.91 16.93
N TRP A 656 -25.10 -19.03 17.33
CA TRP A 656 -24.67 -17.85 16.57
C TRP A 656 -24.41 -18.12 15.09
N TYR A 657 -23.88 -19.30 14.76
CA TYR A 657 -23.54 -19.70 13.40
C TYR A 657 -24.65 -20.45 12.67
N ASP A 658 -25.73 -20.84 13.37
CA ASP A 658 -26.78 -21.69 12.81
C ASP A 658 -27.55 -21.01 11.65
N PRO A 659 -27.89 -19.71 11.71
CA PRO A 659 -28.53 -19.04 10.57
C PRO A 659 -27.66 -19.03 9.32
N ILE A 660 -26.34 -18.84 9.47
CA ILE A 660 -25.39 -18.87 8.35
C ILE A 660 -25.34 -20.29 7.76
N GLN A 661 -25.20 -21.31 8.61
CA GLN A 661 -25.22 -22.72 8.18
C GLN A 661 -26.49 -23.05 7.37
N LYS A 662 -27.64 -22.50 7.79
CA LYS A 662 -28.96 -22.81 7.24
C LYS A 662 -29.31 -22.00 5.98
N PHE A 663 -28.97 -20.72 5.93
CA PHE A 663 -29.52 -19.79 4.93
C PHE A 663 -28.49 -19.29 3.91
N ALA A 664 -27.19 -19.43 4.16
CA ALA A 664 -26.16 -19.10 3.18
C ALA A 664 -26.10 -20.11 2.01
N PRO A 665 -25.40 -19.78 0.89
CA PRO A 665 -25.24 -20.70 -0.22
C PRO A 665 -24.56 -21.99 0.24
N GLN A 666 -25.23 -23.13 0.01
CA GLN A 666 -24.86 -24.39 0.65
C GLN A 666 -23.55 -24.99 0.12
N ASP A 667 -23.16 -24.64 -1.10
CA ASP A 667 -21.85 -24.95 -1.68
C ASP A 667 -20.71 -24.18 -0.97
N CYS A 668 -20.94 -22.90 -0.66
CA CYS A 668 -20.02 -22.07 0.12
C CYS A 668 -19.89 -22.61 1.55
N VAL A 669 -21.02 -22.83 2.22
CA VAL A 669 -21.07 -23.39 3.58
C VAL A 669 -20.39 -24.76 3.65
N GLY A 670 -20.68 -25.66 2.70
CA GLY A 670 -20.04 -26.97 2.62
C GLY A 670 -18.52 -26.88 2.47
N SER A 671 -18.04 -25.92 1.66
CA SER A 671 -16.60 -25.66 1.50
C SER A 671 -15.96 -25.18 2.79
N ILE A 672 -16.58 -24.23 3.50
CA ILE A 672 -16.06 -23.71 4.78
C ILE A 672 -16.03 -24.82 5.83
N ASN A 673 -17.12 -25.59 5.98
CA ASN A 673 -17.17 -26.71 6.92
C ASN A 673 -16.05 -27.72 6.63
N ALA A 674 -15.83 -28.09 5.36
CA ALA A 674 -14.76 -29.03 5.00
C ALA A 674 -13.35 -28.47 5.29
N ILE A 675 -13.12 -27.18 5.00
CA ILE A 675 -11.85 -26.52 5.32
C ILE A 675 -11.63 -26.51 6.84
N VAL A 676 -12.64 -26.13 7.62
CA VAL A 676 -12.57 -26.08 9.08
C VAL A 676 -12.37 -27.47 9.70
N ASP A 677 -13.03 -28.50 9.18
CA ASP A 677 -12.80 -29.88 9.63
C ASP A 677 -11.35 -30.31 9.41
N ASN A 678 -10.76 -29.95 8.28
CA ASN A 678 -9.36 -30.23 8.01
C ASN A 678 -8.40 -29.40 8.90
N VAL A 679 -8.75 -28.15 9.21
CA VAL A 679 -8.03 -27.31 10.19
C VAL A 679 -8.03 -27.99 11.57
N ASP A 680 -9.18 -28.50 12.00
CA ASP A 680 -9.32 -29.19 13.29
C ASP A 680 -8.53 -30.50 13.32
N LEU A 681 -8.46 -31.25 12.22
CA LEU A 681 -7.60 -32.43 12.09
C LEU A 681 -6.12 -32.07 12.29
N ILE A 682 -5.66 -30.96 11.71
CA ILE A 682 -4.29 -30.48 11.92
C ILE A 682 -4.04 -30.14 13.39
N PHE A 683 -4.94 -29.40 14.04
CA PHE A 683 -4.81 -29.08 15.45
C PHE A 683 -4.80 -30.34 16.34
N ALA A 684 -5.71 -31.28 16.09
CA ALA A 684 -5.80 -32.54 16.82
C ALA A 684 -4.54 -33.42 16.66
N SER A 685 -3.84 -33.32 15.54
CA SER A 685 -2.59 -34.06 15.31
C SER A 685 -1.42 -33.60 16.19
N GLY A 686 -1.47 -32.40 16.77
CA GLY A 686 -0.37 -31.79 17.52
C GLY A 686 0.88 -31.47 16.69
N ASN A 687 0.81 -31.53 15.35
CA ASN A 687 1.94 -31.29 14.48
C ASN A 687 2.27 -29.80 14.38
N ALA A 688 3.24 -29.34 15.17
CA ALA A 688 3.67 -27.94 15.22
C ALA A 688 4.16 -27.39 13.87
N THR A 689 4.64 -28.24 12.95
CA THR A 689 5.03 -27.80 11.60
C THR A 689 3.79 -27.54 10.74
N ALA A 690 2.82 -28.45 10.76
CA ALA A 690 1.55 -28.29 10.05
C ALA A 690 0.77 -27.05 10.54
N ILE A 691 0.68 -26.89 11.87
CA ILE A 691 0.03 -25.73 12.50
C ILE A 691 0.72 -24.42 12.10
N ARG A 692 2.07 -24.38 12.02
CA ARG A 692 2.81 -23.18 11.58
C ARG A 692 2.70 -22.91 10.08
N GLN A 693 2.54 -23.94 9.26
CA GLN A 693 2.32 -23.79 7.82
C GLN A 693 0.92 -23.26 7.50
N MET A 694 -0.05 -23.57 8.35
CA MET A 694 -1.38 -23.00 8.29
C MET A 694 -1.33 -21.50 8.65
N LYS A 695 -1.56 -20.64 7.65
CA LYS A 695 -1.79 -19.21 7.88
C LYS A 695 -3.17 -19.02 8.52
N ALA A 696 -3.38 -17.91 9.24
CA ALA A 696 -4.64 -17.63 9.93
C ALA A 696 -5.85 -17.85 9.00
N VAL A 697 -6.67 -18.84 9.35
CA VAL A 697 -7.98 -19.09 8.73
C VAL A 697 -8.97 -18.29 9.54
N ASN A 698 -9.37 -17.13 9.01
CA ASN A 698 -10.41 -16.31 9.62
C ASN A 698 -11.61 -16.27 8.67
N TYR A 699 -12.80 -16.55 9.19
CA TYR A 699 -14.05 -16.38 8.47
C TYR A 699 -14.60 -14.99 8.83
N PRO A 700 -15.11 -14.17 7.87
CA PRO A 700 -15.60 -12.83 8.17
C PRO A 700 -16.97 -12.87 8.88
N THR A 701 -16.99 -13.37 10.12
CA THR A 701 -18.19 -13.67 10.92
C THR A 701 -19.19 -12.53 10.99
N ASN A 702 -18.71 -11.30 11.10
CA ASN A 702 -19.55 -10.13 11.31
C ASN A 702 -20.34 -9.75 10.05
N THR A 703 -19.89 -10.15 8.86
CA THR A 703 -20.52 -9.75 7.58
C THR A 703 -21.97 -10.25 7.43
N TRP A 704 -22.33 -11.35 8.10
CA TRP A 704 -23.72 -11.83 8.08
C TRP A 704 -24.64 -10.98 8.97
N GLN A 705 -24.17 -10.58 10.16
CA GLN A 705 -24.93 -9.72 11.05
C GLN A 705 -25.21 -8.36 10.39
N GLU A 706 -24.23 -7.83 9.65
CA GLU A 706 -24.31 -6.53 8.96
C GLU A 706 -25.11 -6.57 7.64
N LEU A 707 -25.69 -7.73 7.27
CA LEU A 707 -26.63 -7.77 6.16
C LEU A 707 -27.82 -6.88 6.51
N LEU A 708 -28.26 -6.05 5.55
CA LEU A 708 -29.44 -5.22 5.64
C LEU A 708 -30.21 -5.29 4.31
N TRP A 709 -31.46 -4.86 4.33
CA TRP A 709 -32.32 -4.89 3.16
C TRP A 709 -32.05 -3.70 2.21
N GLY A 710 -32.24 -3.94 0.91
CA GLY A 710 -32.01 -2.93 -0.12
C GLY A 710 -30.54 -2.51 -0.21
N ASP A 711 -30.30 -1.24 -0.56
CA ASP A 711 -28.94 -0.67 -0.69
C ASP A 711 -28.34 -0.21 0.66
N LEU A 712 -28.94 -0.61 1.79
CA LEU A 712 -28.52 -0.17 3.13
C LEU A 712 -27.43 -1.06 3.74
N GLY A 713 -27.23 -2.28 3.22
CA GLY A 713 -26.30 -3.28 3.74
C GLY A 713 -25.05 -3.47 2.88
N SER A 714 -24.17 -4.37 3.32
CA SER A 714 -22.97 -4.79 2.56
C SER A 714 -23.17 -6.12 1.85
N ASP A 715 -22.63 -6.24 0.63
CA ASP A 715 -22.57 -7.49 -0.14
C ASP A 715 -21.35 -8.36 0.21
N ASP A 716 -20.55 -8.00 1.22
CA ASP A 716 -19.27 -8.64 1.51
C ASP A 716 -19.38 -10.15 1.75
N PHE A 717 -20.42 -10.60 2.44
CA PHE A 717 -20.65 -12.03 2.66
C PHE A 717 -20.90 -12.78 1.33
N TRP A 718 -21.72 -12.19 0.45
CA TRP A 718 -22.04 -12.78 -0.86
C TRP A 718 -20.83 -12.78 -1.79
N ASN A 719 -20.03 -11.72 -1.76
CA ASN A 719 -18.76 -11.62 -2.48
C ASN A 719 -17.76 -12.66 -2.00
N PHE A 720 -17.65 -12.85 -0.68
CA PHE A 720 -16.84 -13.91 -0.08
C PHE A 720 -17.27 -15.29 -0.59
N CYS A 721 -18.56 -15.61 -0.51
CA CYS A 721 -19.05 -16.91 -0.97
C CYS A 721 -18.86 -17.12 -2.47
N THR A 722 -19.15 -16.11 -3.30
CA THR A 722 -18.94 -16.17 -4.75
C THR A 722 -17.48 -16.42 -5.10
N ASN A 723 -16.54 -15.83 -4.33
CA ASN A 723 -15.13 -16.11 -4.53
C ASN A 723 -14.76 -17.53 -4.09
N VAL A 724 -15.21 -17.98 -2.91
CA VAL A 724 -14.92 -19.33 -2.39
C VAL A 724 -15.38 -20.41 -3.37
N THR A 725 -16.57 -20.27 -3.95
CA THR A 725 -17.17 -21.26 -4.86
C THR A 725 -16.88 -20.99 -6.34
N ASN A 726 -15.91 -20.13 -6.64
CA ASN A 726 -15.54 -19.80 -8.02
C ASN A 726 -14.93 -21.01 -8.75
N LEU A 727 -15.74 -21.66 -9.61
CA LEU A 727 -15.33 -22.80 -10.44
C LEU A 727 -14.30 -22.43 -11.51
N ASN A 728 -14.19 -21.16 -11.89
CA ASN A 728 -13.29 -20.67 -12.93
C ASN A 728 -12.03 -20.02 -12.36
N ALA A 729 -11.69 -20.35 -11.11
CA ALA A 729 -10.48 -19.84 -10.48
C ALA A 729 -9.23 -20.26 -11.28
N PRO A 730 -8.27 -19.35 -11.53
CA PRO A 730 -7.01 -19.65 -12.18
C PRO A 730 -6.26 -20.83 -11.54
N GLU A 731 -5.48 -21.56 -12.35
CA GLU A 731 -4.74 -22.75 -11.90
C GLU A 731 -3.79 -22.45 -10.72
N ASN A 732 -3.17 -21.28 -10.69
CA ASN A 732 -2.29 -20.87 -9.59
C ASN A 732 -3.03 -20.68 -8.25
N ILE A 733 -4.35 -20.51 -8.28
CA ILE A 733 -5.21 -20.46 -7.09
C ILE A 733 -5.65 -21.87 -6.72
N THR A 734 -6.18 -22.64 -7.68
CA THR A 734 -6.70 -23.99 -7.40
C THR A 734 -5.61 -25.00 -7.02
N GLN A 735 -4.37 -24.81 -7.46
CA GLN A 735 -3.23 -25.62 -6.99
C GLN A 735 -2.98 -25.49 -5.47
N ILE A 736 -3.44 -24.41 -4.83
CA ILE A 736 -3.29 -24.22 -3.37
C ILE A 736 -4.17 -25.21 -2.59
N ASP A 737 -5.22 -25.78 -3.18
CA ASP A 737 -6.04 -26.83 -2.57
C ASP A 737 -5.19 -28.04 -2.15
N TYR A 738 -4.07 -28.29 -2.84
CA TYR A 738 -3.15 -29.39 -2.54
C TYR A 738 -2.05 -29.02 -1.53
N ALA A 739 -1.92 -27.74 -1.14
CA ALA A 739 -0.80 -27.26 -0.32
C ALA A 739 -0.72 -27.93 1.06
N LEU A 740 -1.87 -28.30 1.63
CA LEU A 740 -1.98 -28.97 2.93
C LEU A 740 -2.44 -30.44 2.82
N SER A 741 -2.53 -30.98 1.60
CA SER A 741 -3.05 -32.34 1.33
C SER A 741 -2.26 -33.45 2.02
N GLN A 742 -0.96 -33.26 2.24
CA GLN A 742 -0.12 -34.21 2.97
C GLN A 742 -0.61 -34.49 4.41
N TYR A 743 -1.34 -33.54 5.00
CA TYR A 743 -1.91 -33.66 6.36
C TYR A 743 -3.29 -34.31 6.38
N THR A 744 -3.88 -34.53 5.20
CA THR A 744 -5.19 -35.15 4.99
C THR A 744 -5.09 -36.39 4.09
N GLY A 745 -3.98 -37.13 4.19
CA GLY A 745 -3.79 -38.39 3.46
C GLY A 745 -3.61 -38.25 1.95
N GLY A 746 -3.21 -37.07 1.47
CA GLY A 746 -3.04 -36.75 0.05
C GLY A 746 -4.29 -36.13 -0.60
N GLU A 747 -5.40 -36.03 0.13
CA GLU A 747 -6.64 -35.43 -0.40
C GLU A 747 -6.57 -33.89 -0.42
N PRO A 748 -6.98 -33.23 -1.52
CA PRO A 748 -7.02 -31.78 -1.61
C PRO A 748 -8.09 -31.19 -0.70
N TRP A 749 -7.81 -29.98 -0.19
CA TRP A 749 -8.78 -29.19 0.55
C TRP A 749 -9.53 -28.34 -0.47
N THR A 750 -10.62 -28.89 -1.01
CA THR A 750 -11.40 -28.24 -2.06
C THR A 750 -11.77 -26.80 -1.69
N ASN A 751 -11.51 -25.86 -2.61
CA ASN A 751 -11.74 -24.42 -2.47
C ASN A 751 -10.85 -23.69 -1.44
N LEU A 752 -9.85 -24.34 -0.83
CA LEU A 752 -8.90 -23.69 0.07
C LEU A 752 -8.14 -22.54 -0.62
N GLY A 753 -7.75 -22.74 -1.87
CA GLY A 753 -7.07 -21.72 -2.68
C GLY A 753 -7.94 -20.48 -2.87
N ASN A 754 -9.21 -20.69 -3.22
CA ASN A 754 -10.18 -19.59 -3.36
C ASN A 754 -10.39 -18.86 -2.03
N TYR A 755 -10.60 -19.61 -0.94
CA TYR A 755 -10.72 -19.06 0.41
C TYR A 755 -9.50 -18.19 0.76
N ALA A 756 -8.29 -18.76 0.65
CA ALA A 756 -7.04 -18.07 0.94
C ALA A 756 -6.81 -16.85 0.04
N ASN A 757 -7.25 -16.92 -1.22
CA ASN A 757 -7.21 -15.79 -2.14
C ASN A 757 -8.09 -14.64 -1.66
N TYR A 758 -9.31 -14.90 -1.18
CA TYR A 758 -10.16 -13.85 -0.63
C TYR A 758 -9.49 -13.16 0.56
N ILE A 759 -9.00 -13.94 1.53
CA ILE A 759 -8.31 -13.41 2.70
C ILE A 759 -7.12 -12.54 2.28
N LYS A 760 -6.34 -13.00 1.30
CA LYS A 760 -5.17 -12.29 0.79
C LYS A 760 -5.52 -11.00 0.05
N GLN A 761 -6.58 -10.98 -0.75
CA GLN A 761 -6.94 -9.85 -1.60
C GLN A 761 -7.78 -8.79 -0.87
N TYR A 762 -8.63 -9.21 0.08
CA TYR A 762 -9.63 -8.34 0.68
C TYR A 762 -9.40 -8.14 2.18
N LEU A 763 -9.04 -9.18 2.94
CA LEU A 763 -8.93 -9.05 4.40
C LEU A 763 -7.54 -8.60 4.88
N ILE A 764 -6.45 -9.14 4.33
CA ILE A 764 -5.08 -8.76 4.72
C ILE A 764 -4.78 -7.27 4.44
N PRO A 765 -5.24 -6.66 3.33
CA PRO A 765 -5.04 -5.23 3.10
C PRO A 765 -5.69 -4.32 4.14
N ILE A 766 -6.74 -4.77 4.84
CA ILE A 766 -7.40 -4.01 5.92
C ILE A 766 -6.46 -3.82 7.11
N CYS A 767 -5.48 -4.72 7.29
CA CYS A 767 -4.53 -4.65 8.39
C CYS A 767 -3.45 -3.56 8.21
N ASP A 768 -3.50 -2.77 7.13
CA ASP A 768 -2.61 -1.62 6.87
C ASP A 768 -1.11 -1.94 7.06
N GLY A 769 -0.69 -3.12 6.59
CA GLY A 769 0.69 -3.60 6.69
C GLY A 769 1.09 -4.17 8.07
N ALA A 770 0.20 -4.21 9.05
CA ALA A 770 0.43 -4.86 10.33
C ALA A 770 0.60 -6.39 10.17
N PRO A 771 1.41 -7.05 11.05
CA PRO A 771 1.52 -8.50 11.03
C PRO A 771 0.17 -9.18 11.24
N ILE A 772 -0.11 -10.24 10.47
CA ILE A 772 -1.41 -10.95 10.50
C ILE A 772 -1.80 -11.41 11.91
N ASN A 773 -0.81 -11.82 12.70
CA ASN A 773 -0.97 -12.33 14.07
C ASN A 773 -0.84 -11.25 15.14
N SER A 774 -0.82 -9.96 14.78
CA SER A 774 -0.83 -8.87 15.76
C SER A 774 -2.25 -8.41 16.06
N VAL A 775 -2.42 -7.70 17.18
CA VAL A 775 -3.71 -7.14 17.62
C VAL A 775 -4.25 -6.04 16.71
N GLN A 776 -3.39 -5.45 15.87
CA GLN A 776 -3.79 -4.53 14.81
C GLN A 776 -4.40 -5.27 13.58
N CYS A 777 -4.42 -6.60 13.60
CA CYS A 777 -4.97 -7.46 12.54
C CYS A 777 -5.78 -8.60 13.20
N PHE A 778 -5.52 -9.87 12.88
CA PHE A 778 -6.30 -11.02 13.39
C PHE A 778 -5.73 -11.65 14.67
N GLY A 779 -4.73 -11.03 15.30
CA GLY A 779 -4.11 -11.53 16.52
C GLY A 779 -4.96 -11.23 17.76
N THR A 780 -5.44 -12.29 18.43
CA THR A 780 -6.31 -12.17 19.62
C THR A 780 -5.63 -12.60 20.92
N GLN A 781 -4.32 -12.91 20.90
CA GLN A 781 -3.58 -13.51 21.99
C GLN A 781 -2.51 -12.55 22.51
N ASN A 782 -2.92 -11.52 23.26
CA ASN A 782 -2.03 -10.47 23.75
C ASN A 782 -2.50 -9.90 25.09
N VAL A 783 -1.85 -10.31 26.17
CA VAL A 783 -2.20 -9.89 27.55
C VAL A 783 -2.17 -8.36 27.69
N THR A 784 -1.13 -7.70 27.17
CA THR A 784 -0.97 -6.24 27.32
C THR A 784 -2.06 -5.44 26.60
N HIS A 785 -2.58 -5.96 25.49
CA HIS A 785 -3.68 -5.32 24.78
C HIS A 785 -4.98 -5.38 25.57
N TYR A 786 -5.34 -6.57 26.07
CA TYR A 786 -6.55 -6.71 26.89
C TYR A 786 -6.44 -5.97 28.23
N ALA A 787 -5.24 -5.88 28.81
CA ALA A 787 -5.00 -5.15 30.05
C ALA A 787 -5.08 -3.61 29.90
N ASP A 788 -5.23 -3.07 28.68
CA ASP A 788 -5.41 -1.63 28.46
C ASP A 788 -6.73 -1.16 29.07
N THR A 789 -6.64 -0.20 30.00
CA THR A 789 -7.78 0.35 30.74
C THR A 789 -8.38 1.59 30.09
N THR A 790 -7.93 1.96 28.89
CA THR A 790 -8.50 3.08 28.14
C THR A 790 -9.97 2.82 27.84
N ASN A 791 -10.80 3.85 27.98
CA ASN A 791 -12.22 3.79 27.69
C ASN A 791 -12.45 3.41 26.22
N SER A 792 -13.14 2.30 25.98
CA SER A 792 -13.52 1.85 24.64
C SER A 792 -14.78 1.01 24.69
N ALA A 793 -15.57 1.03 23.60
CA ALA A 793 -16.78 0.22 23.49
C ALA A 793 -16.46 -1.29 23.60
N ASP A 794 -15.37 -1.74 22.97
CA ASP A 794 -14.94 -3.14 23.00
C ASP A 794 -14.64 -3.62 24.43
N ARG A 795 -13.96 -2.79 25.23
CA ARG A 795 -13.66 -3.12 26.64
C ARG A 795 -14.93 -3.16 27.48
N SER A 796 -15.83 -2.19 27.31
CA SER A 796 -17.12 -2.16 28.00
C SER A 796 -17.98 -3.38 27.67
N TYR A 797 -18.05 -3.75 26.39
CA TYR A 797 -18.81 -4.93 25.94
C TYR A 797 -18.17 -6.24 26.41
N LEU A 798 -16.84 -6.32 26.39
CA LEU A 798 -16.13 -7.48 26.95
C LEU A 798 -16.43 -7.60 28.45
N TYR A 799 -16.46 -6.50 29.20
CA TYR A 799 -16.78 -6.53 30.62
C TYR A 799 -18.20 -7.05 30.90
N SER A 800 -19.23 -6.58 30.19
CA SER A 800 -20.61 -7.07 30.37
C SER A 800 -20.73 -8.55 30.01
N THR A 801 -20.01 -8.98 28.97
CA THR A 801 -19.87 -10.38 28.55
C THR A 801 -19.19 -11.23 29.63
N CYS A 802 -18.12 -10.73 30.24
CA CYS A 802 -17.34 -11.42 31.29
C CYS A 802 -18.03 -11.46 32.66
N THR A 803 -19.02 -10.59 32.91
CA THR A 803 -19.67 -10.47 34.22
C THR A 803 -21.09 -11.00 34.26
N GLU A 804 -21.92 -10.72 33.24
CA GLU A 804 -23.36 -11.01 33.30
C GLU A 804 -23.88 -11.80 32.09
N ALA A 805 -23.46 -11.47 30.86
CA ALA A 805 -24.11 -12.02 29.66
C ALA A 805 -23.58 -13.39 29.25
N GLY A 806 -22.27 -13.61 29.37
CA GLY A 806 -21.60 -14.67 28.64
C GLY A 806 -21.70 -14.42 27.14
N LEU A 807 -22.41 -15.27 26.42
CA LEU A 807 -22.58 -15.25 24.97
C LEU A 807 -21.25 -15.45 24.23
N TYR A 808 -20.37 -16.27 24.80
CA TYR A 808 -19.11 -16.60 24.16
C TYR A 808 -19.42 -17.37 22.88
N GLN A 809 -19.11 -16.75 21.73
CA GLN A 809 -19.23 -17.34 20.41
C GLN A 809 -18.21 -18.45 20.29
N VAL A 810 -18.68 -19.70 20.37
CA VAL A 810 -17.83 -20.88 20.41
C VAL A 810 -18.25 -21.87 19.35
N ALA A 811 -17.31 -22.70 18.93
CA ALA A 811 -17.57 -23.71 17.92
C ALA A 811 -18.43 -24.86 18.45
N ARG A 812 -19.32 -25.38 17.61
CA ARG A 812 -20.12 -26.56 17.93
C ARG A 812 -19.19 -27.79 18.05
N GLN A 813 -19.30 -28.54 19.14
CA GLN A 813 -18.41 -29.69 19.39
C GLN A 813 -18.58 -30.83 18.38
N ASN A 814 -19.80 -31.04 17.89
CA ASN A 814 -20.14 -32.14 16.98
C ASN A 814 -20.96 -31.63 15.79
N GLY A 815 -20.75 -32.21 14.61
CA GLY A 815 -21.42 -31.80 13.37
C GLY A 815 -20.76 -30.60 12.70
N PRO A 816 -21.38 -30.03 11.63
CA PRO A 816 -20.81 -28.93 10.86
C PRO A 816 -20.46 -27.70 11.71
N SER A 817 -19.33 -27.05 11.41
CA SER A 817 -18.87 -25.84 12.11
C SER A 817 -18.20 -24.86 11.16
N LEU A 818 -18.55 -23.57 11.27
CA LEU A 818 -17.96 -22.49 10.47
C LEU A 818 -16.65 -21.95 11.05
N ILE A 819 -16.34 -22.33 12.29
CA ILE A 819 -15.12 -21.97 13.01
C ILE A 819 -14.49 -23.20 13.67
N SER A 820 -13.18 -23.14 13.90
CA SER A 820 -12.41 -24.26 14.46
C SER A 820 -12.90 -24.66 15.85
N ARG A 821 -13.01 -25.98 16.09
CA ARG A 821 -13.49 -26.56 17.36
C ARG A 821 -12.57 -26.31 18.55
N VAL A 822 -11.35 -25.82 18.31
CA VAL A 822 -10.45 -25.36 19.37
C VAL A 822 -10.97 -24.09 20.07
N LEU A 823 -11.85 -23.33 19.41
CA LEU A 823 -12.47 -22.14 19.97
C LEU A 823 -13.63 -22.55 20.88
N GLN A 824 -13.32 -22.69 22.16
CA GLN A 824 -14.25 -23.07 23.23
C GLN A 824 -14.30 -22.00 24.32
N VAL A 825 -15.16 -22.17 25.32
CA VAL A 825 -15.42 -21.20 26.42
C VAL A 825 -14.13 -20.68 27.07
N ASN A 826 -13.14 -21.55 27.27
CA ASN A 826 -11.86 -21.20 27.88
C ASN A 826 -11.07 -20.15 27.09
N TYR A 827 -11.22 -20.13 25.75
CA TYR A 827 -10.53 -19.20 24.88
C TYR A 827 -10.99 -17.75 25.13
N THR A 828 -12.30 -17.52 25.21
CA THR A 828 -12.86 -16.20 25.52
C THR A 828 -12.72 -15.87 27.01
N GLN A 829 -12.89 -16.84 27.92
CA GLN A 829 -12.67 -16.63 29.36
C GLN A 829 -11.26 -16.13 29.67
N GLN A 830 -10.26 -16.61 28.94
CA GLN A 830 -8.88 -16.13 29.08
C GLN A 830 -8.75 -14.62 28.81
N TRP A 831 -9.52 -14.07 27.86
CA TRP A 831 -9.54 -12.62 27.61
C TRP A 831 -10.10 -11.86 28.79
N CYS A 832 -11.14 -12.39 29.45
CA CYS A 832 -11.70 -11.80 30.68
C CYS A 832 -10.64 -11.70 31.78
N ASP A 833 -9.91 -12.80 32.01
CA ASP A 833 -8.88 -12.88 33.06
C ASP A 833 -7.72 -11.92 32.80
N TRP A 834 -7.36 -11.71 31.52
CA TRP A 834 -6.34 -10.73 31.14
C TRP A 834 -6.83 -9.29 31.20
N ALA A 835 -8.09 -9.04 30.82
CA ALA A 835 -8.65 -7.71 30.71
C ALA A 835 -8.99 -7.09 32.07
N PHE A 836 -9.44 -7.90 33.02
CA PHE A 836 -10.02 -7.45 34.28
C PHE A 836 -9.36 -8.12 35.49
N PRO A 837 -8.08 -7.83 35.76
CA PRO A 837 -7.46 -8.26 37.01
C PRO A 837 -8.24 -7.72 38.21
N ALA A 838 -8.20 -8.43 39.35
CA ALA A 838 -8.89 -8.02 40.57
C ALA A 838 -8.48 -6.59 40.99
N GLY A 839 -9.48 -5.74 41.21
CA GLY A 839 -9.31 -4.39 41.74
C GLY A 839 -9.33 -4.38 43.28
N GLU A 840 -9.35 -3.19 43.86
CA GLU A 840 -9.45 -3.01 45.31
C GLU A 840 -10.86 -3.29 45.84
N TYR A 841 -11.89 -2.95 45.05
CA TYR A 841 -13.30 -2.99 45.45
C TYR A 841 -14.13 -3.94 44.59
N ASN A 842 -13.69 -4.21 43.36
CA ASN A 842 -14.40 -5.05 42.42
C ASN A 842 -13.53 -6.17 41.85
N THR A 843 -14.14 -7.30 41.55
CA THR A 843 -13.50 -8.44 40.89
C THR A 843 -14.55 -9.16 40.05
N ILE A 844 -14.20 -9.49 38.80
CA ILE A 844 -15.10 -10.27 37.94
C ILE A 844 -15.23 -11.72 38.45
N PRO A 845 -16.38 -12.38 38.27
CA PRO A 845 -16.52 -13.78 38.64
C PRO A 845 -15.66 -14.68 37.74
N SER A 846 -15.28 -15.87 38.23
CA SER A 846 -14.50 -16.85 37.45
C SER A 846 -15.20 -17.37 36.18
N THR A 847 -16.51 -17.15 36.10
CA THR A 847 -17.35 -17.33 34.91
C THR A 847 -18.52 -16.35 35.04
N PRO A 848 -19.06 -15.79 33.95
CA PRO A 848 -20.16 -14.82 34.01
C PRO A 848 -21.36 -15.33 34.84
N ASP A 849 -21.90 -14.48 35.71
CA ASP A 849 -23.11 -14.78 36.48
C ASP A 849 -24.35 -14.51 35.63
N LEU A 850 -24.72 -15.52 34.84
CA LEU A 850 -25.86 -15.47 33.92
C LEU A 850 -27.20 -15.18 34.62
N SER A 851 -27.28 -15.33 35.94
CA SER A 851 -28.52 -15.06 36.69
C SER A 851 -28.87 -13.57 36.71
N GLN A 852 -27.90 -12.67 36.57
CA GLN A 852 -28.12 -11.23 36.59
C GLN A 852 -28.98 -10.73 35.43
N ILE A 853 -28.83 -11.32 34.24
CA ILE A 853 -29.70 -11.03 33.09
C ILE A 853 -30.95 -11.92 33.12
N ASN A 854 -30.79 -13.22 33.39
CA ASN A 854 -31.91 -14.15 33.30
C ASN A 854 -33.03 -13.88 34.31
N LYS A 855 -32.77 -13.15 35.42
CA LYS A 855 -33.79 -12.78 36.41
C LYS A 855 -34.92 -11.91 35.84
N TYR A 856 -34.69 -11.21 34.72
CA TYR A 856 -35.72 -10.42 34.04
C TYR A 856 -36.66 -11.26 33.16
N GLY A 857 -36.53 -12.59 33.18
CA GLY A 857 -37.45 -13.52 32.54
C GLY A 857 -36.85 -14.32 31.37
N GLY A 858 -35.66 -13.96 30.89
CA GLY A 858 -35.01 -14.64 29.75
C GLY A 858 -35.95 -14.71 28.55
N TYR A 859 -36.12 -15.91 27.98
CA TYR A 859 -37.10 -16.14 26.90
C TYR A 859 -38.53 -15.70 27.24
N ASN A 860 -38.91 -15.66 28.52
CA ASN A 860 -40.27 -15.33 28.97
C ASN A 860 -40.40 -13.89 29.50
N VAL A 861 -39.41 -13.03 29.21
CA VAL A 861 -39.50 -11.60 29.53
C VAL A 861 -40.78 -11.01 28.93
N SER A 862 -41.58 -10.38 29.78
CA SER A 862 -42.88 -9.82 29.42
C SER A 862 -43.19 -8.65 30.33
N ALA A 863 -43.87 -7.66 29.77
CA ALA A 863 -44.45 -6.52 30.47
C ALA A 863 -45.65 -6.00 29.66
N PRO A 864 -46.64 -5.35 30.28
CA PRO A 864 -47.69 -4.66 29.54
C PRO A 864 -47.10 -3.65 28.58
N ARG A 865 -47.56 -3.68 27.32
CA ARG A 865 -47.13 -2.79 26.23
C ARG A 865 -45.64 -2.93 25.88
N LEU A 866 -45.10 -4.14 26.02
CA LEU A 866 -43.79 -4.53 25.50
C LEU A 866 -43.97 -5.34 24.21
N ALA A 867 -43.53 -4.78 23.09
CA ALA A 867 -43.45 -5.47 21.82
C ALA A 867 -42.12 -6.19 21.66
N HIS A 868 -42.15 -7.41 21.13
CA HIS A 868 -40.97 -8.14 20.69
C HIS A 868 -40.97 -8.30 19.17
N ILE A 869 -39.90 -7.87 18.50
CA ILE A 869 -39.77 -7.98 17.04
C ILE A 869 -38.41 -8.56 16.68
N ASP A 870 -38.37 -9.71 16.01
CA ASP A 870 -37.12 -10.41 15.68
C ASP A 870 -37.05 -10.75 14.18
N GLY A 871 -35.84 -10.95 13.65
CA GLY A 871 -35.61 -11.51 12.32
C GLY A 871 -35.34 -13.01 12.36
N ASP A 872 -35.93 -13.80 11.46
CA ASP A 872 -35.76 -15.27 11.47
C ASP A 872 -34.40 -15.77 10.92
N GLN A 873 -33.59 -14.87 10.34
CA GLN A 873 -32.22 -15.13 9.89
C GLN A 873 -31.17 -14.40 10.74
N ASP A 874 -31.60 -13.77 11.83
CA ASP A 874 -30.72 -13.10 12.78
C ASP A 874 -29.88 -14.12 13.54
N VAL A 875 -28.57 -13.89 13.57
CA VAL A 875 -27.59 -14.63 14.36
C VAL A 875 -27.85 -14.53 15.87
N TRP A 876 -28.54 -13.48 16.34
CA TRP A 876 -28.94 -13.32 17.74
C TRP A 876 -30.26 -14.02 18.10
N LEU A 877 -31.02 -14.55 17.13
CA LEU A 877 -32.39 -15.05 17.34
C LEU A 877 -32.52 -16.02 18.52
N ASP A 878 -31.56 -16.93 18.71
CA ASP A 878 -31.67 -18.01 19.69
C ASP A 878 -31.47 -17.58 21.16
N ILE A 879 -31.13 -16.30 21.38
CA ILE A 879 -31.19 -15.66 22.69
C ILE A 879 -32.27 -14.56 22.79
N CYS A 880 -33.11 -14.43 21.76
CA CYS A 880 -34.22 -13.48 21.68
C CYS A 880 -35.57 -14.13 22.03
N TYR A 881 -36.64 -13.34 21.95
CA TYR A 881 -38.00 -13.78 22.31
C TYR A 881 -38.50 -14.92 21.41
N HIS A 882 -38.25 -14.82 20.09
CA HIS A 882 -38.63 -15.83 19.09
C HIS A 882 -37.57 -16.95 18.88
N SER A 883 -36.66 -17.14 19.84
CA SER A 883 -35.66 -18.22 19.82
C SER A 883 -36.25 -19.59 19.48
N ASN A 884 -35.48 -20.42 18.76
CA ASN A 884 -35.86 -21.81 18.50
C ASN A 884 -35.89 -22.67 19.78
N ASP A 885 -35.17 -22.23 20.82
CA ASP A 885 -35.15 -22.85 22.14
C ASP A 885 -36.25 -22.31 23.07
N ALA A 886 -36.97 -21.25 22.65
CA ALA A 886 -38.08 -20.71 23.43
C ALA A 886 -39.32 -21.63 23.36
N PRO A 887 -40.13 -21.71 24.43
CA PRO A 887 -41.42 -22.39 24.37
C PRO A 887 -42.31 -21.80 23.26
N LYS A 888 -43.03 -22.65 22.52
CA LYS A 888 -44.03 -22.19 21.55
C LYS A 888 -45.10 -21.35 22.25
N ARG A 889 -45.37 -20.15 21.73
CA ARG A 889 -46.38 -19.23 22.27
C ARG A 889 -47.48 -18.99 21.26
N TYR A 890 -48.68 -18.75 21.76
CA TYR A 890 -49.84 -18.38 20.95
C TYR A 890 -50.52 -17.21 21.63
N THR A 891 -50.88 -16.19 20.87
CA THR A 891 -51.66 -15.05 21.36
C THR A 891 -53.15 -15.47 21.41
N PRO A 892 -53.74 -15.66 22.61
CA PRO A 892 -55.03 -16.33 22.73
C PRO A 892 -56.22 -15.45 22.33
N ASN A 893 -56.07 -14.13 22.38
CA ASN A 893 -57.12 -13.16 22.06
C ASN A 893 -56.52 -11.78 21.72
N MET A 894 -57.34 -10.85 21.25
CA MET A 894 -56.90 -9.51 20.88
C MET A 894 -56.38 -8.68 22.06
N ALA A 895 -56.91 -8.84 23.27
CA ALA A 895 -56.43 -8.08 24.42
C ALA A 895 -54.99 -8.46 24.77
N GLU A 896 -54.66 -9.75 24.72
CA GLU A 896 -53.27 -10.21 24.85
C GLU A 896 -52.39 -9.77 23.67
N ALA A 897 -52.94 -9.71 22.45
CA ALA A 897 -52.21 -9.19 21.29
C ALA A 897 -51.81 -7.72 21.43
N ASP A 898 -52.60 -6.95 22.18
CA ASP A 898 -52.38 -5.51 22.40
C ASP A 898 -51.40 -5.24 23.53
N LEU A 899 -51.48 -6.05 24.58
CA LEU A 899 -50.60 -5.95 25.76
C LEU A 899 -49.23 -6.57 25.51
N HIS A 900 -49.17 -7.67 24.76
CA HIS A 900 -47.94 -8.43 24.49
C HIS A 900 -47.76 -8.68 22.98
N PRO A 901 -47.62 -7.61 22.17
CA PRO A 901 -47.46 -7.73 20.73
C PRO A 901 -46.13 -8.40 20.38
N GLN A 902 -46.14 -9.28 19.36
CA GLN A 902 -44.94 -9.92 18.85
C GLN A 902 -44.96 -10.03 17.33
N LEU A 903 -43.80 -9.93 16.69
CA LEU A 903 -43.63 -10.13 15.25
C LEU A 903 -42.28 -10.79 14.92
N LEU A 904 -42.31 -11.88 14.14
CA LEU A 904 -41.12 -12.47 13.54
C LEU A 904 -41.09 -12.12 12.06
N ILE A 905 -40.08 -11.37 11.63
CA ILE A 905 -39.93 -10.92 10.24
C ILE A 905 -39.21 -12.01 9.45
N ALA A 906 -39.94 -12.66 8.54
CA ALA A 906 -39.38 -13.67 7.66
C ALA A 906 -38.37 -13.06 6.67
N GLY A 907 -37.19 -13.67 6.58
CA GLY A 907 -36.08 -13.25 5.74
C GLY A 907 -35.23 -12.12 6.30
N ALA A 908 -35.51 -11.64 7.52
CA ALA A 908 -34.79 -10.52 8.10
C ALA A 908 -33.62 -10.98 8.97
N GLY A 909 -32.52 -10.21 8.90
CA GLY A 909 -31.38 -10.31 9.80
C GLY A 909 -31.55 -9.41 11.04
N HIS A 910 -30.43 -8.93 11.56
CA HIS A 910 -30.36 -8.26 12.87
C HIS A 910 -31.10 -6.91 12.89
N HIS A 911 -32.21 -6.83 13.62
CA HIS A 911 -33.08 -5.65 13.83
C HIS A 911 -33.30 -4.78 12.58
N TRP A 912 -33.61 -5.42 11.45
CA TRP A 912 -33.85 -4.76 10.16
C TRP A 912 -34.98 -3.73 10.17
N ASP A 913 -35.93 -3.87 11.10
CA ASP A 913 -37.03 -2.95 11.38
C ASP A 913 -36.57 -1.58 11.91
N SER A 914 -35.35 -1.49 12.45
CA SER A 914 -34.82 -0.20 12.92
C SER A 914 -34.48 0.77 11.78
N TYR A 915 -34.22 0.24 10.58
CA TYR A 915 -33.77 1.00 9.41
C TYR A 915 -34.96 1.45 8.56
N GLY A 916 -34.82 2.57 7.84
CA GLY A 916 -35.90 3.10 7.01
C GLY A 916 -35.40 4.10 5.97
N ILE A 917 -36.24 4.36 4.97
CA ILE A 917 -35.93 5.24 3.83
C ILE A 917 -36.88 6.44 3.71
N LEU A 918 -37.51 6.87 4.81
CA LEU A 918 -38.56 7.90 4.89
C LEU A 918 -39.89 7.55 4.18
N ASN A 919 -39.83 6.92 3.01
CA ASN A 919 -40.99 6.49 2.24
C ASN A 919 -41.32 5.03 2.53
N VAL A 920 -42.04 4.79 3.62
CA VAL A 920 -42.49 3.45 4.05
C VAL A 920 -43.20 2.67 2.93
N SER A 921 -43.92 3.35 2.04
CA SER A 921 -44.61 2.69 0.93
C SER A 921 -43.66 2.12 -0.13
N ALA A 922 -42.43 2.64 -0.23
CA ALA A 922 -41.41 2.18 -1.18
C ALA A 922 -40.51 1.07 -0.62
N GLU A 923 -40.64 0.73 0.66
CA GLU A 923 -39.83 -0.31 1.30
C GLU A 923 -40.21 -1.71 0.81
N PRO A 924 -39.26 -2.68 0.90
CA PRO A 924 -39.55 -4.09 0.66
C PRO A 924 -40.76 -4.55 1.47
N GLN A 925 -41.58 -5.42 0.88
CA GLN A 925 -42.89 -5.80 1.44
C GLN A 925 -42.81 -6.29 2.90
N PHE A 926 -41.79 -7.07 3.26
CA PHE A 926 -41.61 -7.61 4.60
C PHE A 926 -41.27 -6.53 5.63
N ILE A 927 -40.36 -5.60 5.31
CA ILE A 927 -40.03 -4.45 6.16
C ILE A 927 -41.19 -3.47 6.25
N ARG A 928 -41.80 -3.14 5.11
CA ARG A 928 -42.99 -2.28 5.09
C ARG A 928 -44.09 -2.82 6.01
N ASN A 929 -44.29 -4.13 6.03
CA ASN A 929 -45.27 -4.76 6.92
C ASN A 929 -44.86 -4.66 8.39
N ALA A 930 -43.56 -4.78 8.70
CA ALA A 930 -43.03 -4.58 10.04
C ALA A 930 -43.25 -3.14 10.53
N HIS A 931 -42.80 -2.12 9.78
CA HIS A 931 -43.02 -0.72 10.16
C HIS A 931 -44.50 -0.36 10.28
N LEU A 932 -45.34 -0.84 9.36
CA LEU A 932 -46.80 -0.63 9.47
C LEU A 932 -47.40 -1.34 10.68
N TRP A 933 -46.83 -2.47 11.11
CA TRP A 933 -47.22 -3.14 12.35
C TRP A 933 -46.80 -2.33 13.57
N GLU A 934 -45.58 -1.84 13.64
CA GLU A 934 -45.08 -0.98 14.73
C GLU A 934 -45.90 0.30 14.87
N ILE A 935 -46.18 1.00 13.75
CA ILE A 935 -47.05 2.19 13.74
C ILE A 935 -48.41 1.87 14.36
N ARG A 936 -49.06 0.78 13.92
CA ARG A 936 -50.40 0.41 14.44
C ARG A 936 -50.35 0.04 15.93
N THR A 937 -49.30 -0.63 16.37
CA THR A 937 -49.07 -1.01 17.78
C THR A 937 -48.91 0.24 18.64
N VAL A 938 -48.04 1.17 18.24
CA VAL A 938 -47.82 2.43 18.96
C VAL A 938 -49.08 3.29 18.99
N GLU A 939 -49.77 3.46 17.86
CA GLU A 939 -51.04 4.21 17.82
C GLU A 939 -52.08 3.64 18.78
N ARG A 940 -52.10 2.33 18.99
CA ARG A 940 -53.00 1.68 19.93
C ARG A 940 -52.65 2.04 21.37
N TRP A 941 -51.38 1.92 21.74
CA TRP A 941 -50.90 2.33 23.06
C TRP A 941 -51.17 3.81 23.35
N LEU A 942 -51.07 4.68 22.36
CA LEU A 942 -51.40 6.11 22.53
C LEU A 942 -52.90 6.35 22.71
N ARG A 943 -53.76 5.63 21.99
CA ARG A 943 -55.22 5.69 22.22
C ARG A 943 -55.58 5.29 23.65
N GLU A 944 -54.93 4.26 24.18
CA GLU A 944 -55.09 3.82 25.58
C GLU A 944 -54.61 4.88 26.56
N TRP A 945 -53.43 5.48 26.34
CA TRP A 945 -52.91 6.58 27.18
C TRP A 945 -53.87 7.76 27.25
N HIS A 946 -54.37 8.23 26.10
CA HIS A 946 -55.31 9.35 26.09
C HIS A 946 -56.63 9.01 26.78
N ALA A 947 -57.08 7.76 26.69
CA ALA A 947 -58.26 7.31 27.42
C ALA A 947 -58.05 7.38 28.93
N THR A 948 -56.91 6.90 29.45
CA THR A 948 -56.62 6.93 30.91
C THR A 948 -56.52 8.36 31.45
N GLN A 949 -55.90 9.28 30.71
CA GLN A 949 -55.83 10.70 31.07
C GLN A 949 -57.22 11.37 31.09
N SER A 950 -58.12 11.00 30.18
CA SER A 950 -59.47 11.56 30.10
C SER A 950 -60.42 11.10 31.23
N TYR A 951 -60.21 9.90 31.77
CA TYR A 951 -60.95 9.39 32.94
C TYR A 951 -60.48 10.02 34.25
N GLY A 952 -59.17 10.27 34.40
CA GLY A 952 -58.60 10.94 35.57
C GLY A 952 -59.04 12.41 35.74
N GLN A 953 -59.43 13.10 34.67
CA GLN A 953 -59.95 14.48 34.72
C GLN A 953 -61.47 14.56 35.04
N LYS A 954 -62.19 13.43 35.09
CA LYS A 954 -63.63 13.37 35.40
C LYS A 954 -63.94 12.79 36.79
N ALA A 955 -62.93 12.39 37.56
CA ALA A 955 -63.05 11.83 38.90
C ALA A 955 -62.86 12.88 40.00
#